data_AF-A0A2H5WKN6-F1
#
_entry.id   AF-A0A2H5WKN6-F1
#
_cell.length_a   1.000
_cell.length_b   1.000
_cell.length_c   1.000
_cell.angle_alpha   90.00
_cell.angle_beta   90.00
_cell.angle_gamma   90.00
#
_symmetry.space_group_name_H-M   'P 1'
#
loop_
_entity.id
_entity.type
_entity.pdbx_description
1 polymer ?
#
loop_
_entity_poly.entity_id
_entity_poly.type
_entity_poly.pdbx_seq_one_letter_code
_entity_poly.pdbx_strand_id
1 'polypeptide(L)'
;MRRNGFAVLWAIALVSVMWAQQTAPLNFIAAATACENDFNKDGCDDSWSQFFEGGVSRDHIQMSVDNTVRFAGAGSQRIRLQRSSGSAGRSVIFATVNFNTPIKPAVGEALLAKVAIRAEGFQNATYQVYVFTGSRRVNLMFETAQDTGGWQQLSAVAPVEAGQDGAPNFSLRIEINVRDGAASGVLWIDEAYILSSRTVSRVNRLPNGLKLCYTYLYRERSPYAYLQDFPFGLVVGTGEVGRALRQHYPDTLWMPYCYFVATMQNAIYRHNADLYNYDDLNQNHPDWFLLDQNGQRILFDDTYYVDIGRPEVRERAWQSLRDFLNRCGRPRYVYLDNVDMRVGPDRFNPPNYPTNEAWVNAVVGWFEYVGSRARQELGATFVPNVAWAPGFWLRGIPGVSQDAPGVATLPYVGGFLIEHAFTHARWTPGLTTISIYGSATGTNGPQRWDNGVLRNTVRLATEYPDRIVILIPTFWLGYPDSQKNVRFVIAMCLIVQHENTYIQLDPRRQQADHPTGYYPPELFIPLGNPVGNYRIQDGDIIVGGLFIRDYQNGIVLANPRSDRSFTFTVPRDLYDWDRNLVRAGTQITIPPQSGMVLWSAPEISVSLSPETAQVLPGETVQFTITYRNTGTAPGTNVRIAVPLPDGMTLVGSNPTATFENGQVVWVVPNIPVNGTGTLRFTVRVQ
;
A
#
# COMPACT_ATOMS: atom_id res chain seq x y z
N MET A 1 -46.85 -29.07 12.66
CA MET A 1 -46.60 -28.25 11.44
C MET A 1 -45.48 -27.27 11.79
N ARG A 2 -44.27 -27.50 11.26
CA ARG A 2 -43.56 -26.65 10.27
C ARG A 2 -43.17 -25.26 10.83
N ARG A 3 -41.96 -24.73 10.68
CA ARG A 3 -40.69 -25.13 10.04
C ARG A 3 -39.68 -24.00 10.38
N ASN A 4 -38.43 -24.39 10.61
CA ASN A 4 -37.18 -23.75 10.17
C ASN A 4 -36.89 -22.27 10.45
N GLY A 5 -35.83 -22.04 11.23
CA GLY A 5 -35.07 -20.80 11.30
C GLY A 5 -33.62 -21.06 11.73
N PHE A 6 -32.92 -21.98 11.07
CA PHE A 6 -31.45 -22.09 11.15
C PHE A 6 -30.89 -21.56 9.82
N ALA A 7 -30.22 -20.42 9.87
CA ALA A 7 -29.38 -19.91 8.80
C ALA A 7 -28.28 -19.05 9.43
N VAL A 8 -27.13 -19.04 8.76
CA VAL A 8 -25.90 -18.27 9.04
C VAL A 8 -24.89 -18.96 9.96
N LEU A 9 -24.25 -19.98 9.42
CA LEU A 9 -22.81 -20.23 9.61
C LEU A 9 -22.22 -20.42 8.20
N TRP A 10 -21.72 -19.35 7.61
CA TRP A 10 -20.98 -19.38 6.35
C TRP A 10 -19.48 -19.36 6.62
N ALA A 11 -18.80 -20.31 5.97
CA ALA A 11 -17.45 -20.26 5.40
C ALA A 11 -16.27 -19.77 6.27
N ILE A 12 -15.43 -20.71 6.74
CA ILE A 12 -13.96 -20.58 6.68
C ILE A 12 -13.36 -21.97 6.41
N ALA A 13 -13.13 -22.31 5.14
CA ALA A 13 -12.13 -23.31 4.77
C ALA A 13 -10.82 -22.54 4.53
N LEU A 14 -9.99 -22.44 5.57
CA LEU A 14 -8.64 -21.88 5.47
C LEU A 14 -7.78 -22.83 4.64
N VAL A 15 -7.68 -22.58 3.33
CA VAL A 15 -6.55 -23.05 2.53
C VAL A 15 -5.35 -22.21 2.95
N SER A 16 -4.65 -22.63 4.00
CA SER A 16 -3.36 -22.06 4.38
C SER A 16 -2.29 -22.66 3.48
N VAL A 17 -2.11 -22.08 2.30
CA VAL A 17 -0.81 -22.20 1.63
C VAL A 17 0.15 -21.38 2.48
N MET A 18 1.14 -22.03 3.10
CA MET A 18 2.17 -21.35 3.89
C MET A 18 3.03 -20.48 2.97
N TRP A 19 2.55 -19.29 2.67
CA TRP A 19 3.40 -18.17 2.28
C TRP A 19 3.97 -17.58 3.57
N ALA A 20 5.17 -17.00 3.53
CA ALA A 20 5.78 -16.35 4.69
C ALA A 20 4.80 -15.32 5.29
N GLN A 21 4.18 -15.68 6.41
CA GLN A 21 3.20 -14.88 7.11
C GLN A 21 3.95 -14.04 8.13
N GLN A 22 4.05 -12.74 7.87
CA GLN A 22 4.66 -11.80 8.80
C GLN A 22 3.69 -11.54 9.94
N THR A 23 4.17 -11.62 11.19
CA THR A 23 3.42 -11.23 12.39
C THR A 23 4.11 -10.06 13.08
N ALA A 24 3.33 -9.05 13.46
CA ALA A 24 3.81 -7.91 14.23
C ALA A 24 2.81 -7.54 15.34
N PRO A 25 3.29 -7.08 16.52
CA PRO A 25 2.43 -6.56 17.56
C PRO A 25 1.77 -5.26 17.10
N LEU A 26 0.49 -5.09 17.40
CA LEU A 26 -0.25 -3.92 17.00
C LEU A 26 0.09 -2.73 17.94
N ASN A 27 1.02 -1.88 17.52
CA ASN A 27 1.28 -0.55 18.10
C ASN A 27 0.34 0.50 17.53
N PHE A 28 -0.52 1.14 18.33
CA PHE A 28 -1.53 2.13 17.91
C PHE A 28 -1.03 3.58 17.76
N ILE A 29 0.23 3.84 18.12
CA ILE A 29 0.89 5.14 17.90
C ILE A 29 2.20 4.97 17.11
N ALA A 30 2.20 4.05 16.13
CA ALA A 30 3.40 3.61 15.45
C ALA A 30 4.22 4.75 14.84
N ALA A 31 3.55 5.75 14.25
CA ALA A 31 4.21 6.92 13.68
C ALA A 31 4.96 7.78 14.73
N ALA A 32 4.50 7.79 15.98
CA ALA A 32 5.03 8.62 17.07
C ALA A 32 6.22 8.00 17.83
N THR A 33 6.58 6.76 17.50
CA THR A 33 7.43 5.93 18.37
C THR A 33 8.84 6.48 18.57
N ALA A 34 9.52 6.87 17.49
CA ALA A 34 10.91 7.32 17.54
C ALA A 34 11.06 8.76 18.04
N CYS A 35 9.96 9.51 18.18
CA CYS A 35 9.95 10.88 18.71
C CYS A 35 10.95 11.83 18.02
N GLU A 36 11.20 11.67 16.72
CA GLU A 36 12.24 12.41 15.98
C GLU A 36 11.74 13.01 14.66
N ASN A 37 10.43 12.90 14.39
CA ASN A 37 9.90 13.15 13.06
C ASN A 37 9.30 14.54 12.91
N ASP A 38 10.14 15.50 12.55
CA ASP A 38 9.74 16.90 12.37
C ASP A 38 9.72 17.27 10.87
N PHE A 39 8.63 16.94 10.20
CA PHE A 39 8.42 17.21 8.78
C PHE A 39 8.12 18.68 8.52
N ASN A 40 7.38 19.39 9.37
CA ASN A 40 7.08 20.80 9.13
C ASN A 40 8.20 21.77 9.60
N LYS A 41 9.25 21.24 10.26
CA LYS A 41 10.39 21.97 10.83
C LYS A 41 10.01 22.89 11.99
N ASP A 42 8.99 22.52 12.76
CA ASP A 42 8.55 23.27 13.95
C ASP A 42 9.20 22.81 15.27
N GLY A 43 10.06 21.78 15.19
CA GLY A 43 10.77 21.20 16.31
C GLY A 43 9.99 20.12 17.08
N CYS A 44 8.72 19.86 16.72
CA CYS A 44 7.88 18.83 17.30
C CYS A 44 7.76 17.63 16.36
N ASP A 45 7.77 16.42 16.91
CA ASP A 45 7.39 15.23 16.16
C ASP A 45 5.92 15.38 15.72
N ASP A 46 5.65 15.32 14.42
CA ASP A 46 4.31 15.60 13.84
C ASP A 46 3.23 14.60 14.29
N SER A 47 3.61 13.49 14.93
CA SER A 47 2.68 12.50 15.48
C SER A 47 2.37 12.74 16.96
N TRP A 48 2.94 13.78 17.56
CA TRP A 48 2.62 14.27 18.90
C TRP A 48 1.84 15.57 18.82
N SER A 49 0.87 15.73 19.72
CA SER A 49 0.10 16.96 19.87
C SER A 49 0.48 17.67 21.16
N GLN A 50 0.37 19.00 21.18
CA GLN A 50 0.67 19.81 22.35
C GLN A 50 -0.49 20.76 22.66
N PHE A 51 -0.81 20.92 23.94
CA PHE A 51 -1.67 22.01 24.40
C PHE A 51 -1.10 22.67 25.65
N PHE A 52 -1.59 23.89 25.91
CA PHE A 52 -1.22 24.71 27.06
C PHE A 52 -2.46 25.13 27.83
N GLU A 53 -2.31 25.36 29.13
CA GLU A 53 -3.36 25.86 30.00
C GLU A 53 -2.77 26.78 31.08
N GLY A 54 -3.52 27.83 31.47
CA GLY A 54 -3.06 28.81 32.45
C GLY A 54 -2.00 29.76 31.88
N GLY A 55 -1.04 30.18 32.71
CA GLY A 55 0.02 31.13 32.35
C GLY A 55 1.21 30.55 31.57
N VAL A 56 1.02 29.42 30.88
CA VAL A 56 2.03 28.76 30.04
C VAL A 56 1.61 28.83 28.58
N SER A 57 2.56 29.00 27.68
CA SER A 57 2.34 29.17 26.23
C SER A 57 3.53 28.61 25.46
N ARG A 58 3.43 28.61 24.12
CA ARG A 58 4.50 28.16 23.22
C ARG A 58 5.81 28.94 23.40
N ASP A 59 5.76 30.21 23.78
CA ASP A 59 6.98 31.01 24.01
C ASP A 59 7.81 30.50 25.19
N HIS A 60 7.18 29.77 26.12
CA HIS A 60 7.82 29.20 27.30
C HIS A 60 8.36 27.78 27.09
N ILE A 61 7.87 27.07 26.07
CA ILE A 61 8.22 25.68 25.78
C ILE A 61 8.83 25.60 24.38
N GLN A 62 10.13 25.37 24.32
CA GLN A 62 10.86 25.18 23.07
C GLN A 62 10.96 23.70 22.75
N MET A 63 10.39 23.31 21.61
CA MET A 63 10.45 21.96 21.06
C MET A 63 11.60 21.87 20.05
N SER A 64 12.34 20.76 20.05
CA SER A 64 13.33 20.46 19.02
C SER A 64 13.68 18.98 18.98
N VAL A 65 14.02 18.44 17.82
CA VAL A 65 14.67 17.13 17.72
C VAL A 65 16.14 17.24 18.12
N ASP A 66 16.57 16.45 19.11
CA ASP A 66 17.94 16.42 19.62
C ASP A 66 18.68 15.17 19.12
N ASN A 67 19.65 15.36 18.23
CA ASN A 67 20.42 14.27 17.63
C ASN A 67 21.59 13.81 18.52
N THR A 68 21.82 14.44 19.67
CA THR A 68 22.94 14.16 20.56
C THR A 68 22.51 13.42 21.83
N VAL A 69 21.39 13.83 22.41
CA VAL A 69 20.76 13.17 23.55
C VAL A 69 19.58 12.37 23.02
N ARG A 70 19.76 11.06 22.86
CA ARG A 70 18.74 10.14 22.39
C ARG A 70 18.80 8.81 23.13
N PHE A 71 17.71 8.06 23.15
CA PHE A 71 17.67 6.71 23.68
C PHE A 71 18.02 5.71 22.57
N ALA A 72 17.42 5.88 21.39
CA ALA A 72 17.68 5.10 20.19
C ALA A 72 17.58 5.99 18.93
N GLY A 73 17.53 5.40 17.73
CA GLY A 73 17.25 6.15 16.50
C GLY A 73 18.30 7.20 16.11
N ALA A 74 17.85 8.21 15.37
CA ALA A 74 18.65 9.33 14.89
C ALA A 74 18.64 10.53 15.88
N GLY A 75 17.58 10.69 16.66
CA GLY A 75 17.40 11.74 17.67
C GLY A 75 16.29 11.40 18.66
N SER A 76 15.93 12.38 19.50
CA SER A 76 14.80 12.30 20.41
C SER A 76 14.06 13.63 20.49
N GLN A 77 12.84 13.64 21.02
CA GLN A 77 12.06 14.87 21.16
C GLN A 77 12.50 15.57 22.44
N ARG A 78 13.16 16.72 22.30
CA ARG A 78 13.50 17.60 23.40
C ARG A 78 12.39 18.63 23.63
N ILE A 79 12.10 18.87 24.91
CA ILE A 79 11.12 19.81 25.44
C ILE A 79 11.83 20.67 26.47
N ARG A 80 12.11 21.92 26.13
CA ARG A 80 12.81 22.86 27.01
C ARG A 80 11.83 23.89 27.56
N LEU A 81 11.62 23.87 28.87
CA LEU A 81 10.93 24.92 29.61
C LEU A 81 11.92 26.06 29.91
N GLN A 82 11.56 27.26 29.50
CA GLN A 82 12.27 28.48 29.87
C GLN A 82 11.28 29.64 30.03
N ARG A 83 11.11 30.11 31.26
CA ARG A 83 10.23 31.24 31.57
C ARG A 83 10.85 32.16 32.61
N SER A 84 10.82 33.46 32.34
CA SER A 84 11.37 34.50 33.23
C SER A 84 10.39 35.00 34.30
N SER A 85 9.08 35.00 34.00
CA SER A 85 7.99 35.34 34.94
C SER A 85 6.64 34.87 34.37
N GLY A 86 5.59 34.80 35.18
CA GLY A 86 4.24 34.44 34.72
C GLY A 86 3.41 33.72 35.79
N SER A 87 2.11 33.54 35.55
CA SER A 87 1.21 32.79 36.42
C SER A 87 1.31 31.28 36.20
N ALA A 88 0.86 30.47 37.16
CA ALA A 88 0.90 29.02 37.08
C ALA A 88 0.11 28.49 35.88
N GLY A 89 0.52 27.33 35.38
CA GLY A 89 -0.11 26.66 34.26
C GLY A 89 0.58 25.36 33.92
N ARG A 90 0.21 24.77 32.78
CA ARG A 90 0.79 23.51 32.31
C ARG A 90 0.96 23.45 30.81
N SER A 91 1.90 22.60 30.39
CA SER A 91 2.07 22.14 29.02
C SER A 91 1.90 20.64 29.00
N VAL A 92 1.11 20.11 28.07
CA VAL A 92 0.96 18.66 27.87
C VAL A 92 1.31 18.33 26.44
N ILE A 93 2.21 17.37 26.25
CA ILE A 93 2.44 16.72 24.98
C ILE A 93 1.86 15.30 25.03
N PHE A 94 1.22 14.85 23.97
CA PHE A 94 0.52 13.57 23.96
C PHE A 94 0.44 12.90 22.59
N ALA A 95 0.41 11.57 22.61
CA ALA A 95 0.12 10.71 21.46
C ALA A 95 -1.19 9.94 21.73
N THR A 96 -2.12 9.98 20.78
CA THR A 96 -3.50 9.46 20.96
C THR A 96 -3.78 8.27 20.05
N VAL A 97 -4.46 7.26 20.59
CA VAL A 97 -5.02 6.16 19.78
C VAL A 97 -6.16 6.70 18.93
N ASN A 98 -6.08 6.50 17.61
CA ASN A 98 -7.17 6.85 16.69
C ASN A 98 -8.25 5.76 16.68
N PHE A 99 -9.46 6.10 17.12
CA PHE A 99 -10.61 5.17 17.17
C PHE A 99 -11.52 5.25 15.93
N ASN A 100 -11.16 6.05 14.93
CA ASN A 100 -11.90 6.22 13.66
C ASN A 100 -11.31 5.37 12.53
N THR A 101 -10.66 4.26 12.87
CA THR A 101 -9.97 3.37 11.93
C THR A 101 -10.65 1.99 11.93
N PRO A 102 -10.52 1.19 10.84
CA PRO A 102 -11.03 -0.18 10.81
C PRO A 102 -10.44 -1.05 11.93
N ILE A 103 -9.13 -0.89 12.16
CA ILE A 103 -8.42 -1.56 13.25
C ILE A 103 -8.23 -0.58 14.39
N LYS A 104 -8.94 -0.85 15.48
CA LYS A 104 -8.91 -0.08 16.72
C LYS A 104 -9.05 -1.00 17.93
N PRO A 105 -8.64 -0.56 19.13
CA PRO A 105 -8.88 -1.35 20.33
C PRO A 105 -10.33 -1.21 20.81
N ALA A 106 -10.86 -2.29 21.40
CA ALA A 106 -12.19 -2.29 21.98
C ALA A 106 -12.18 -1.66 23.39
N VAL A 107 -13.30 -1.09 23.84
CA VAL A 107 -13.47 -0.72 25.25
C VAL A 107 -13.28 -1.98 26.12
N GLY A 108 -12.44 -1.88 27.15
CA GLY A 108 -12.00 -2.98 28.00
C GLY A 108 -10.73 -3.70 27.53
N GLU A 109 -10.27 -3.47 26.29
CA GLU A 109 -9.01 -4.05 25.80
C GLU A 109 -7.83 -3.45 26.58
N ALA A 110 -7.03 -4.31 27.21
CA ALA A 110 -5.82 -3.89 27.92
C ALA A 110 -4.70 -3.56 26.94
N LEU A 111 -4.17 -2.34 27.02
CA LEU A 111 -3.04 -1.88 26.23
C LEU A 111 -1.83 -1.62 27.11
N LEU A 112 -0.65 -1.97 26.61
CA LEU A 112 0.63 -1.65 27.22
C LEU A 112 1.15 -0.33 26.66
N ALA A 113 1.18 0.71 27.48
CA ALA A 113 1.84 1.97 27.15
C ALA A 113 3.29 1.95 27.64
N LYS A 114 4.23 2.43 26.81
CA LYS A 114 5.66 2.55 27.16
C LYS A 114 6.24 3.84 26.61
N VAL A 115 7.27 4.38 27.26
CA VAL A 115 8.05 5.53 26.78
C VAL A 115 9.41 5.59 27.50
N ALA A 116 10.46 5.99 26.80
CA ALA A 116 11.73 6.38 27.39
C ALA A 116 11.71 7.89 27.71
N ILE A 117 12.13 8.25 28.92
CA ILE A 117 12.19 9.65 29.37
C ILE A 117 13.54 9.96 30.01
N ARG A 118 14.03 11.18 29.79
CA ARG A 118 15.11 11.80 30.56
C ARG A 118 14.68 13.21 30.95
N ALA A 119 14.96 13.64 32.16
CA ALA A 119 14.66 15.01 32.61
C ALA A 119 15.77 15.56 33.48
N GLU A 120 16.06 16.86 33.31
CA GLU A 120 17.16 17.55 33.95
C GLU A 120 16.80 19.00 34.29
N GLY A 121 17.27 19.47 35.45
CA GLY A 121 17.32 20.89 35.80
C GLY A 121 15.96 21.56 36.00
N PHE A 122 14.95 20.80 36.44
CA PHE A 122 13.62 21.36 36.72
C PHE A 122 13.66 22.27 37.96
N GLN A 123 13.27 23.53 37.77
CA GLN A 123 13.19 24.55 38.82
C GLN A 123 11.84 25.24 38.74
N ASN A 124 11.16 25.33 39.90
CA ASN A 124 9.82 25.92 40.02
C ASN A 124 8.77 25.32 39.05
N ALA A 125 9.03 24.08 38.62
CA ALA A 125 8.20 23.29 37.74
C ALA A 125 8.39 21.81 38.07
N THR A 126 7.39 21.00 37.73
CA THR A 126 7.37 19.55 37.89
C THR A 126 6.99 18.90 36.57
N TYR A 127 7.25 17.61 36.43
CA TYR A 127 6.81 16.82 35.30
C TYR A 127 6.23 15.48 35.75
N GLN A 128 5.37 14.89 34.93
CA GLN A 128 4.80 13.56 35.13
C GLN A 128 4.50 12.86 33.80
N VAL A 129 4.38 11.54 33.85
CA VAL A 129 4.05 10.69 32.70
C VAL A 129 2.89 9.78 33.06
N TYR A 130 1.84 9.77 32.25
CA TYR A 130 0.66 8.95 32.51
C TYR A 130 -0.08 8.57 31.23
N VAL A 131 -0.87 7.51 31.32
CA VAL A 131 -1.93 7.19 30.36
C VAL A 131 -3.20 7.89 30.79
N PHE A 132 -3.87 8.56 29.85
CA PHE A 132 -5.22 9.07 30.01
C PHE A 132 -6.18 8.17 29.24
N THR A 133 -7.15 7.57 29.94
CA THR A 133 -8.18 6.71 29.34
C THR A 133 -9.53 6.90 30.01
N GLY A 134 -10.60 7.04 29.22
CA GLY A 134 -11.91 7.51 29.67
C GLY A 134 -11.82 8.86 30.38
N SER A 135 -11.90 8.83 31.70
CA SER A 135 -11.67 9.98 32.60
C SER A 135 -10.53 9.76 33.59
N ARG A 136 -9.88 8.60 33.54
CA ARG A 136 -8.88 8.13 34.49
C ARG A 136 -7.46 8.47 34.03
N ARG A 137 -6.61 8.77 35.00
CA ARG A 137 -5.15 8.88 34.84
C ARG A 137 -4.49 7.64 35.44
N VAL A 138 -3.61 6.99 34.68
CA VAL A 138 -2.80 5.85 35.11
C VAL A 138 -1.34 6.25 35.04
N ASN A 139 -0.71 6.45 36.19
CA ASN A 139 0.64 7.00 36.24
C ASN A 139 1.67 5.96 35.79
N LEU A 140 2.56 6.38 34.88
CA LEU A 140 3.82 5.70 34.56
C LEU A 140 4.95 6.27 35.44
N MET A 141 4.87 7.57 35.75
CA MET A 141 5.73 8.29 36.68
C MET A 141 4.88 9.34 37.40
N PHE A 142 4.93 9.33 38.72
CA PHE A 142 4.27 10.35 39.55
C PHE A 142 4.97 11.70 39.42
N GLU A 143 4.24 12.77 39.71
CA GLU A 143 4.74 14.14 39.65
C GLU A 143 6.02 14.35 40.47
N THR A 144 7.05 14.89 39.83
CA THR A 144 8.35 15.14 40.43
C THR A 144 9.06 16.33 39.77
N ALA A 145 10.05 16.89 40.45
CA ALA A 145 11.00 17.87 39.90
C ALA A 145 12.44 17.33 39.89
N GLN A 146 12.65 16.08 40.31
CA GLN A 146 13.97 15.48 40.41
C GLN A 146 14.51 15.10 39.03
N ASP A 147 15.82 15.20 38.84
CA ASP A 147 16.46 14.68 37.64
C ASP A 147 16.29 13.15 37.56
N THR A 148 16.14 12.62 36.35
CA THR A 148 16.00 11.17 36.15
C THR A 148 17.33 10.41 36.31
N GLY A 149 18.47 11.11 36.31
CA GLY A 149 19.81 10.51 36.36
C GLY A 149 20.21 9.79 35.06
N GLY A 150 19.62 10.19 33.93
CA GLY A 150 19.77 9.51 32.63
C GLY A 150 18.42 9.05 32.07
N TRP A 151 18.44 8.16 31.09
CA TRP A 151 17.22 7.61 30.51
C TRP A 151 16.55 6.59 31.42
N GLN A 152 15.23 6.71 31.57
CA GLN A 152 14.38 5.74 32.24
C GLN A 152 13.31 5.24 31.28
N GLN A 153 13.11 3.92 31.21
CA GLN A 153 12.04 3.33 30.43
C GLN A 153 10.84 3.06 31.34
N LEU A 154 9.72 3.72 31.03
CA LEU A 154 8.49 3.63 31.81
C LEU A 154 7.46 2.77 31.08
N SER A 155 6.57 2.13 31.85
CA SER A 155 5.47 1.36 31.27
C SER A 155 4.30 1.20 32.22
N ALA A 156 3.08 1.14 31.67
CA ALA A 156 1.89 0.74 32.40
C ALA A 156 0.93 -0.02 31.48
N VAL A 157 0.11 -0.89 32.08
CA VAL A 157 -1.01 -1.54 31.40
C VAL A 157 -2.30 -0.90 31.87
N ALA A 158 -3.15 -0.48 30.93
CA ALA A 158 -4.46 0.08 31.23
C ALA A 158 -5.50 -0.41 30.20
N PRO A 159 -6.74 -0.72 30.62
CA PRO A 159 -7.84 -0.95 29.69
C PRO A 159 -8.23 0.34 28.97
N VAL A 160 -8.72 0.22 27.74
CA VAL A 160 -9.42 1.31 27.06
C VAL A 160 -10.75 1.57 27.74
N GLU A 161 -10.98 2.81 28.15
CA GLU A 161 -12.21 3.26 28.81
C GLU A 161 -12.96 4.30 27.96
N ALA A 162 -14.28 4.36 28.16
CA ALA A 162 -15.13 5.38 27.56
C ALA A 162 -15.11 6.68 28.37
N GLY A 163 -15.11 7.81 27.66
CA GLY A 163 -15.29 9.14 28.23
C GLY A 163 -16.72 9.40 28.66
N GLN A 164 -16.98 10.62 29.16
CA GLN A 164 -18.32 11.05 29.59
C GLN A 164 -19.33 11.12 28.44
N ASP A 165 -18.86 11.32 27.21
CA ASP A 165 -19.64 11.30 25.97
C ASP A 165 -19.88 9.87 25.43
N GLY A 166 -19.38 8.84 26.12
CA GLY A 166 -19.43 7.45 25.69
C GLY A 166 -18.39 7.07 24.64
N ALA A 167 -17.58 8.01 24.15
CA ALA A 167 -16.54 7.73 23.17
C ALA A 167 -15.31 7.11 23.84
N PRO A 168 -14.70 6.05 23.28
CA PRO A 168 -13.45 5.51 23.80
C PRO A 168 -12.33 6.52 23.66
N ASN A 169 -11.47 6.62 24.68
CA ASN A 169 -10.25 7.39 24.57
C ASN A 169 -9.07 6.69 25.26
N PHE A 170 -7.88 6.86 24.68
CA PHE A 170 -6.63 6.35 25.20
C PHE A 170 -5.47 7.16 24.63
N SER A 171 -4.65 7.75 25.50
CA SER A 171 -3.48 8.55 25.08
C SER A 171 -2.35 8.45 26.09
N LEU A 172 -1.12 8.41 25.60
CA LEU A 172 0.10 8.57 26.40
C LEU A 172 0.40 10.06 26.52
N ARG A 173 0.62 10.56 27.74
CA ARG A 173 0.79 11.99 28.03
C ARG A 173 2.02 12.25 28.89
N ILE A 174 2.71 13.34 28.57
CA ILE A 174 3.76 13.93 29.38
C ILE A 174 3.30 15.36 29.71
N GLU A 175 3.19 15.65 31.00
CA GLU A 175 2.72 16.94 31.51
C GLU A 175 3.86 17.63 32.27
N ILE A 176 4.08 18.90 31.94
CA ILE A 176 4.96 19.82 32.68
C ILE A 176 4.04 20.83 33.38
N ASN A 177 4.07 20.84 34.72
CA ASN A 177 3.36 21.81 35.54
C ASN A 177 4.33 22.91 35.97
N VAL A 178 3.92 24.16 35.80
CA VAL A 178 4.73 25.35 36.07
C VAL A 178 4.03 26.19 37.12
N ARG A 179 4.75 26.56 38.20
CA ARG A 179 4.21 27.40 39.29
C ARG A 179 4.38 28.88 38.98
N ASP A 180 3.85 29.79 39.79
CA ASP A 180 4.05 31.24 39.59
C ASP A 180 5.54 31.62 39.59
N GLY A 181 5.93 32.53 38.69
CA GLY A 181 7.28 33.09 38.58
C GLY A 181 8.18 32.45 37.53
N ALA A 182 9.48 32.66 37.65
CA ALA A 182 10.49 32.09 36.76
C ALA A 182 10.51 30.56 36.89
N ALA A 183 10.70 29.85 35.79
CA ALA A 183 10.78 28.39 35.78
C ALA A 183 11.65 27.88 34.63
N SER A 184 12.28 26.72 34.83
CA SER A 184 13.13 26.08 33.84
C SER A 184 13.11 24.56 33.97
N GLY A 185 13.50 23.87 32.91
CA GLY A 185 13.71 22.43 32.92
C GLY A 185 13.89 21.92 31.49
N VAL A 186 14.52 20.76 31.33
CA VAL A 186 14.63 20.09 30.02
C VAL A 186 14.20 18.66 30.17
N LEU A 187 13.38 18.20 29.24
CA LEU A 187 12.86 16.83 29.18
C LEU A 187 13.07 16.29 27.77
N TRP A 188 13.47 15.03 27.66
CA TRP A 188 13.54 14.30 26.40
C TRP A 188 12.62 13.09 26.47
N ILE A 189 11.91 12.81 25.37
CA ILE A 189 11.13 11.58 25.18
C ILE A 189 11.59 10.85 23.93
N ASP A 190 11.56 9.53 24.01
CA ASP A 190 11.94 8.62 22.93
C ASP A 190 11.21 7.27 23.10
N GLU A 191 11.20 6.42 22.07
CA GLU A 191 10.71 5.04 22.11
C GLU A 191 9.33 4.87 22.77
N ALA A 192 8.32 5.59 22.26
CA ALA A 192 6.95 5.60 22.77
C ALA A 192 6.03 4.58 22.07
N TYR A 193 5.30 3.78 22.85
CA TYR A 193 4.45 2.70 22.32
C TYR A 193 3.09 2.62 23.01
N ILE A 194 2.06 2.21 22.27
CA ILE A 194 0.78 1.73 22.81
C ILE A 194 0.45 0.41 22.14
N LEU A 195 0.78 -0.70 22.81
CA LEU A 195 0.74 -2.05 22.26
C LEU A 195 -0.52 -2.81 22.68
N SER A 196 -1.14 -3.50 21.73
CA SER A 196 -2.12 -4.55 21.99
C SER A 196 -1.45 -5.92 22.09
N SER A 197 -2.08 -6.86 22.79
CA SER A 197 -1.74 -8.28 22.72
C SER A 197 -2.14 -8.92 21.38
N ARG A 198 -2.96 -8.24 20.57
CA ARG A 198 -3.32 -8.68 19.23
C ARG A 198 -2.14 -8.52 18.28
N THR A 199 -2.00 -9.50 17.39
CA THR A 199 -1.06 -9.45 16.27
C THR A 199 -1.81 -9.37 14.97
N VAL A 200 -1.27 -8.60 14.02
CA VAL A 200 -1.73 -8.63 12.64
C VAL A 200 -0.86 -9.57 11.83
N SER A 201 -1.47 -10.21 10.84
CA SER A 201 -0.76 -11.09 9.93
C SER A 201 -1.20 -10.84 8.51
N ARG A 202 -0.26 -10.85 7.57
CA ARG A 202 -0.58 -10.64 6.16
C ARG A 202 0.14 -11.63 5.25
N VAL A 203 -0.47 -11.87 4.09
CA VAL A 203 0.22 -12.42 2.92
C VAL A 203 0.72 -11.25 2.08
N ASN A 204 1.85 -11.38 1.40
CA ASN A 204 2.41 -10.28 0.60
C ASN A 204 1.99 -10.33 -0.88
N ARG A 205 1.15 -11.29 -1.30
CA ARG A 205 0.65 -11.47 -2.67
C ARG A 205 -0.77 -12.02 -2.73
N LEU A 206 -1.43 -11.77 -3.85
CA LEU A 206 -2.70 -12.38 -4.22
C LEU A 206 -2.52 -13.85 -4.67
N PRO A 207 -3.60 -14.65 -4.74
CA PRO A 207 -3.56 -16.04 -5.22
C PRO A 207 -3.06 -16.25 -6.67
N ASN A 208 -2.96 -15.17 -7.46
CA ASN A 208 -2.37 -15.14 -8.81
C ASN A 208 -0.96 -14.52 -8.83
N GLY A 209 -0.35 -14.31 -7.66
CA GLY A 209 0.99 -13.76 -7.51
C GLY A 209 1.10 -12.24 -7.66
N LEU A 210 0.03 -11.52 -8.03
CA LEU A 210 0.06 -10.05 -8.09
C LEU A 210 0.24 -9.45 -6.69
N LYS A 211 0.82 -8.25 -6.63
CA LYS A 211 0.98 -7.47 -5.40
C LYS A 211 0.12 -6.22 -5.48
N LEU A 212 -0.48 -5.83 -4.35
CA LEU A 212 -1.24 -4.60 -4.28
C LEU A 212 -0.34 -3.40 -3.95
N CYS A 213 -0.67 -2.25 -4.53
CA CYS A 213 -0.11 -0.94 -4.24
C CYS A 213 -1.18 -0.06 -3.59
N TYR A 214 -0.75 0.81 -2.67
CA TYR A 214 -1.54 1.95 -2.22
C TYR A 214 -0.85 3.26 -2.60
N THR A 215 -1.61 4.20 -3.15
CA THR A 215 -1.14 5.54 -3.51
C THR A 215 -2.02 6.61 -2.88
N TYR A 216 -1.56 7.87 -2.93
CA TYR A 216 -2.25 9.07 -2.46
C TYR A 216 -3.68 9.28 -3.00
N LEU A 217 -4.08 8.54 -4.04
CA LEU A 217 -5.42 8.57 -4.62
C LEU A 217 -6.51 8.13 -3.62
N TYR A 218 -6.16 7.32 -2.62
CA TYR A 218 -7.07 6.88 -1.56
C TYR A 218 -6.66 7.51 -0.23
N ARG A 219 -7.48 8.46 0.25
CA ARG A 219 -7.21 9.32 1.42
C ARG A 219 -7.40 8.61 2.76
N GLU A 220 -6.94 7.38 2.88
CA GLU A 220 -6.87 6.76 4.20
C GLU A 220 -5.54 7.14 4.83
N ARG A 221 -5.61 8.06 5.79
CA ARG A 221 -4.44 8.62 6.48
C ARG A 221 -3.90 7.65 7.53
N SER A 222 -4.71 6.67 7.91
CA SER A 222 -4.35 5.70 8.90
C SER A 222 -3.66 4.48 8.29
N PRO A 223 -2.40 4.22 8.65
CA PRO A 223 -1.72 2.98 8.26
C PRO A 223 -2.45 1.73 8.80
N TYR A 224 -3.26 1.90 9.86
CA TYR A 224 -4.04 0.83 10.49
C TYR A 224 -5.17 0.31 9.61
N ALA A 225 -5.69 1.11 8.68
CA ALA A 225 -6.76 0.66 7.80
C ALA A 225 -6.33 -0.46 6.84
N TYR A 226 -5.01 -0.64 6.65
CA TYR A 226 -4.46 -1.59 5.70
C TYR A 226 -4.01 -2.91 6.34
N LEU A 227 -4.05 -3.06 7.68
CA LEU A 227 -3.43 -4.21 8.34
C LEU A 227 -4.29 -5.49 8.38
N GLN A 228 -5.53 -5.48 7.87
CA GLN A 228 -6.47 -6.60 8.04
C GLN A 228 -6.85 -7.35 6.76
N ASP A 229 -6.92 -6.69 5.60
CA ASP A 229 -7.75 -7.25 4.53
C ASP A 229 -7.03 -7.54 3.21
N PHE A 230 -5.84 -6.97 2.96
CA PHE A 230 -5.27 -7.00 1.61
C PHE A 230 -3.74 -7.21 1.58
N PRO A 231 -3.25 -8.05 0.64
CA PRO A 231 -1.83 -8.31 0.47
C PRO A 231 -1.15 -7.20 -0.35
N PHE A 232 -0.93 -6.05 0.29
CA PHE A 232 -0.14 -4.96 -0.31
C PHE A 232 1.34 -5.13 -0.02
N GLY A 233 2.16 -4.75 -1.00
CA GLY A 233 3.62 -4.80 -0.86
C GLY A 233 4.30 -3.46 -1.16
N LEU A 234 3.53 -2.44 -1.52
CA LEU A 234 4.07 -1.12 -1.86
C LEU A 234 3.09 0.00 -1.49
N VAL A 235 3.64 1.10 -0.97
CA VAL A 235 2.90 2.34 -0.71
C VAL A 235 3.64 3.56 -1.25
N VAL A 236 2.93 4.38 -2.03
CA VAL A 236 3.32 5.75 -2.40
C VAL A 236 2.53 6.70 -1.53
N GLY A 237 3.20 7.43 -0.63
CA GLY A 237 2.45 8.26 0.31
C GLY A 237 3.33 9.13 1.20
N THR A 238 2.70 9.70 2.23
CA THR A 238 3.37 10.61 3.18
C THR A 238 4.37 9.87 4.07
N GLY A 239 5.28 10.63 4.67
CA GLY A 239 6.25 10.12 5.65
C GLY A 239 5.60 9.44 6.86
N GLU A 240 4.43 9.93 7.29
CA GLU A 240 3.65 9.31 8.38
C GLU A 240 3.30 7.85 8.09
N VAL A 241 2.79 7.56 6.88
CA VAL A 241 2.42 6.21 6.47
C VAL A 241 3.66 5.32 6.38
N GLY A 242 4.74 5.81 5.78
CA GLY A 242 6.01 5.08 5.70
C GLY A 242 6.55 4.64 7.06
N ARG A 243 6.44 5.50 8.08
CA ARG A 243 6.90 5.21 9.45
C ARG A 243 6.14 4.07 10.10
N ALA A 244 4.82 4.13 10.06
CA ALA A 244 4.00 3.08 10.64
C ALA A 244 4.17 1.74 9.91
N LEU A 245 4.33 1.78 8.59
CA LEU A 245 4.61 0.57 7.81
C LEU A 245 5.93 -0.07 8.19
N ARG A 246 7.00 0.69 8.46
CA ARG A 246 8.27 0.11 8.92
C ARG A 246 8.13 -0.70 10.22
N GLN A 247 7.19 -0.32 11.09
CA GLN A 247 6.98 -1.01 12.35
C GLN A 247 6.12 -2.27 12.20
N HIS A 248 5.02 -2.17 11.48
CA HIS A 248 4.08 -3.30 11.33
C HIS A 248 4.52 -4.28 10.24
N TYR A 249 5.12 -3.75 9.17
CA TYR A 249 5.35 -4.44 7.90
C TYR A 249 6.65 -3.99 7.20
N PRO A 250 7.82 -4.26 7.79
CA PRO A 250 9.12 -3.80 7.27
C PRO A 250 9.46 -4.23 5.83
N ASP A 251 8.83 -5.29 5.31
CA ASP A 251 9.02 -5.75 3.93
C ASP A 251 8.22 -4.93 2.89
N THR A 252 7.35 -4.03 3.35
CA THR A 252 6.60 -3.13 2.46
C THR A 252 7.53 -2.09 1.89
N LEU A 253 7.53 -1.96 0.57
CA LEU A 253 8.20 -0.85 -0.08
C LEU A 253 7.41 0.43 0.21
N TRP A 254 8.08 1.44 0.71
CA TRP A 254 7.51 2.78 0.81
C TRP A 254 8.35 3.76 0.00
N MET A 255 7.68 4.67 -0.69
CA MET A 255 8.31 5.78 -1.39
C MET A 255 7.56 7.08 -1.10
N PRO A 256 8.28 8.15 -0.70
CA PRO A 256 7.66 9.45 -0.55
C PRO A 256 7.34 10.03 -1.92
N TYR A 257 6.23 10.76 -1.98
CA TYR A 257 5.82 11.54 -3.13
C TYR A 257 6.69 12.81 -3.24
N CYS A 258 7.16 13.17 -4.44
CA CYS A 258 7.93 14.38 -4.75
C CYS A 258 7.51 14.96 -6.11
N TYR A 259 7.41 16.28 -6.21
CA TYR A 259 7.21 16.95 -7.50
C TYR A 259 8.56 17.10 -8.21
N PHE A 260 8.63 16.70 -9.48
CA PHE A 260 9.88 16.76 -10.24
C PHE A 260 10.18 18.15 -10.81
N VAL A 261 9.34 18.68 -11.71
CA VAL A 261 9.60 19.91 -12.49
C VAL A 261 8.69 21.07 -12.10
N ALA A 262 8.02 20.97 -10.95
CA ALA A 262 7.01 21.93 -10.58
C ALA A 262 6.98 22.18 -9.07
N THR A 263 6.45 23.34 -8.71
CA THR A 263 6.23 23.76 -7.32
C THR A 263 4.77 24.15 -7.13
N MET A 264 4.20 23.82 -5.97
CA MET A 264 2.76 23.87 -5.75
C MET A 264 2.32 25.21 -5.18
N GLN A 265 1.35 25.86 -5.82
CA GLN A 265 0.89 27.18 -5.40
C GLN A 265 0.20 27.14 -4.02
N ASN A 266 -0.61 26.12 -3.75
CA ASN A 266 -1.43 26.06 -2.55
C ASN A 266 -0.65 25.50 -1.35
N ALA A 267 -0.44 26.33 -0.33
CA ALA A 267 0.30 26.00 0.88
C ALA A 267 -0.24 24.77 1.65
N ILE A 268 -1.54 24.45 1.53
CA ILE A 268 -2.14 23.27 2.19
C ILE A 268 -1.64 21.96 1.58
N TYR A 269 -1.34 21.98 0.29
CA TYR A 269 -0.88 20.80 -0.46
C TYR A 269 0.64 20.77 -0.63
N ARG A 270 1.35 21.83 -0.19
CA ARG A 270 2.82 21.81 -0.09
C ARG A 270 3.21 20.85 1.02
N HIS A 271 3.35 19.59 0.64
CA HIS A 271 4.02 18.59 1.45
C HIS A 271 5.52 18.85 1.38
N ASN A 272 6.32 18.17 2.22
CA ASN A 272 7.79 18.20 2.14
C ASN A 272 8.41 17.63 0.85
N ALA A 273 7.53 17.35 -0.11
CA ALA A 273 7.71 16.91 -1.48
C ALA A 273 7.99 18.05 -2.48
N ASP A 274 7.79 19.31 -2.08
CA ASP A 274 8.11 20.48 -2.92
C ASP A 274 9.62 20.74 -2.87
N LEU A 275 10.29 20.40 -3.96
CA LEU A 275 11.74 20.52 -4.07
C LEU A 275 12.21 21.98 -4.19
N TYR A 276 11.32 22.90 -4.55
CA TYR A 276 11.68 24.24 -4.96
C TYR A 276 11.21 25.32 -3.99
N ASN A 277 10.09 25.10 -3.28
CA ASN A 277 9.41 26.07 -2.42
C ASN A 277 8.82 27.25 -3.20
N TYR A 278 7.53 27.19 -3.46
CA TYR A 278 6.82 28.21 -4.24
C TYR A 278 6.97 29.63 -3.69
N ASP A 279 6.89 29.82 -2.37
CA ASP A 279 6.90 31.18 -1.79
C ASP A 279 8.26 31.84 -1.98
N ASP A 280 9.34 31.07 -1.76
CA ASP A 280 10.70 31.53 -1.97
C ASP A 280 10.96 31.85 -3.44
N LEU A 281 10.53 30.98 -4.36
CA LEU A 281 10.62 31.25 -5.79
C LEU A 281 9.81 32.49 -6.18
N ASN A 282 8.59 32.63 -5.67
CA ASN A 282 7.74 33.75 -6.02
C ASN A 282 8.28 35.08 -5.51
N GLN A 283 8.92 35.09 -4.34
CA GLN A 283 9.47 36.30 -3.72
C GLN A 283 10.88 36.64 -4.23
N ASN A 284 11.76 35.65 -4.32
CA ASN A 284 13.19 35.83 -4.46
C ASN A 284 13.75 35.34 -5.81
N HIS A 285 13.06 34.42 -6.48
CA HIS A 285 13.51 33.82 -7.74
C HIS A 285 12.41 33.73 -8.82
N PRO A 286 11.68 34.83 -9.12
CA PRO A 286 10.57 34.78 -10.07
C PRO A 286 11.01 34.43 -11.50
N ASP A 287 12.31 34.58 -11.81
CA ASP A 287 12.95 34.21 -13.07
C ASP A 287 13.20 32.70 -13.20
N TRP A 288 13.04 31.92 -12.14
CA TRP A 288 13.19 30.45 -12.17
C TRP A 288 11.95 29.73 -12.69
N PHE A 289 10.80 30.41 -12.73
CA PHE A 289 9.59 29.85 -13.32
C PHE A 289 9.73 29.76 -14.84
N LEU A 290 9.25 28.65 -15.39
CA LEU A 290 9.18 28.48 -16.82
C LEU A 290 8.01 29.28 -17.39
N LEU A 291 8.28 30.04 -18.46
CA LEU A 291 7.31 30.89 -19.12
C LEU A 291 6.88 30.31 -20.47
N ASP A 292 5.61 30.49 -20.82
CA ASP A 292 5.09 30.24 -22.16
C ASP A 292 5.53 31.34 -23.15
N GLN A 293 5.09 31.25 -24.41
CA GLN A 293 5.42 32.25 -25.44
C GLN A 293 4.88 33.65 -25.15
N ASN A 294 3.89 33.79 -24.27
CA ASN A 294 3.30 35.06 -23.87
C ASN A 294 3.97 35.65 -22.63
N GLY A 295 5.01 34.99 -22.10
CA GLY A 295 5.67 35.38 -20.87
C GLY A 295 4.87 35.03 -19.60
N GLN A 296 3.85 34.17 -19.71
CA GLN A 296 3.07 33.71 -18.55
C GLN A 296 3.70 32.45 -17.94
N ARG A 297 3.67 32.35 -16.61
CA ARG A 297 4.14 31.14 -15.93
C ARG A 297 3.29 29.95 -16.33
N ILE A 298 3.93 28.83 -16.64
CA ILE A 298 3.25 27.59 -17.02
C ILE A 298 2.65 26.95 -15.77
N LEU A 299 1.32 26.92 -15.70
CA LEU A 299 0.52 26.29 -14.64
C LEU A 299 -0.11 24.99 -15.16
N PHE A 300 0.07 23.91 -14.41
CA PHE A 300 -0.56 22.61 -14.67
C PHE A 300 -0.83 21.88 -13.37
N ASP A 301 -2.06 21.40 -13.17
CA ASP A 301 -2.51 20.70 -11.95
C ASP A 301 -2.11 21.41 -10.64
N ASP A 302 -2.41 22.71 -10.54
CA ASP A 302 -2.09 23.59 -9.40
C ASP A 302 -0.58 23.75 -9.08
N THR A 303 0.28 23.36 -10.02
CA THR A 303 1.74 23.48 -9.92
C THR A 303 2.32 24.36 -11.02
N TYR A 304 3.23 25.26 -10.65
CA TYR A 304 3.97 26.08 -11.58
C TYR A 304 5.29 25.42 -11.95
N TYR A 305 5.58 25.35 -13.25
CA TYR A 305 6.78 24.69 -13.74
C TYR A 305 8.01 25.57 -13.51
N VAL A 306 9.13 24.91 -13.20
CA VAL A 306 10.42 25.56 -12.97
C VAL A 306 11.43 25.16 -14.04
N ASP A 307 12.35 26.05 -14.35
CA ASP A 307 13.39 25.82 -15.35
C ASP A 307 14.50 24.90 -14.81
N ILE A 308 14.28 23.58 -14.89
CA ILE A 308 15.23 22.55 -14.44
C ILE A 308 16.53 22.48 -15.26
N GLY A 309 16.64 23.24 -16.35
CA GLY A 309 17.87 23.42 -17.12
C GLY A 309 18.92 24.21 -16.33
N ARG A 310 18.48 25.04 -15.38
CA ARG A 310 19.35 25.93 -14.59
C ARG A 310 20.12 25.17 -13.50
N PRO A 311 21.45 25.38 -13.37
CA PRO A 311 22.23 24.76 -12.29
C PRO A 311 21.71 25.08 -10.89
N GLU A 312 21.24 26.31 -10.65
CA GLU A 312 20.74 26.77 -9.35
C GLU A 312 19.43 26.07 -8.96
N VAL A 313 18.56 25.81 -9.94
CA VAL A 313 17.30 25.06 -9.75
C VAL A 313 17.61 23.60 -9.41
N ARG A 314 18.60 22.99 -10.06
CA ARG A 314 19.05 21.62 -9.75
C ARG A 314 19.67 21.51 -8.37
N GLU A 315 20.48 22.50 -7.97
CA GLU A 315 21.07 22.56 -6.64
C GLU A 315 19.99 22.73 -5.56
N ARG A 316 19.02 23.62 -5.80
CA ARG A 316 17.85 23.77 -4.91
C ARG A 316 17.11 22.44 -4.75
N ALA A 317 16.81 21.75 -5.84
CA ALA A 317 16.13 20.46 -5.80
C ALA A 317 16.91 19.43 -4.97
N TRP A 318 18.23 19.36 -5.16
CA TRP A 318 19.09 18.46 -4.42
C TRP A 318 19.09 18.75 -2.92
N GLN A 319 19.26 20.00 -2.51
CA GLN A 319 19.29 20.39 -1.10
C GLN A 319 17.98 20.06 -0.39
N SER A 320 16.84 20.40 -1.00
CA SER A 320 15.51 20.10 -0.47
C SER A 320 15.27 18.59 -0.40
N LEU A 321 15.61 17.85 -1.45
CA LEU A 321 15.45 16.39 -1.47
C LEU A 321 16.34 15.72 -0.41
N ARG A 322 17.61 16.11 -0.31
CA ARG A 322 18.55 15.53 0.66
C ARG A 322 18.07 15.74 2.08
N ASP A 323 17.63 16.94 2.42
CA ASP A 323 17.07 17.27 3.73
C ASP A 323 15.82 16.42 4.02
N PHE A 324 14.88 16.39 3.07
CA PHE A 324 13.65 15.62 3.22
C PHE A 324 13.91 14.12 3.39
N LEU A 325 14.76 13.51 2.57
CA LEU A 325 15.02 12.07 2.63
C LEU A 325 15.77 11.67 3.91
N ASN A 326 16.64 12.51 4.46
CA ASN A 326 17.26 12.26 5.77
C ASN A 326 16.19 12.22 6.88
N ARG A 327 15.21 13.14 6.85
CA ARG A 327 14.08 13.15 7.80
C ARG A 327 13.13 11.97 7.60
N CYS A 328 13.05 11.41 6.40
CA CYS A 328 12.25 10.22 6.10
C CYS A 328 12.88 8.89 6.54
N GLY A 329 14.09 8.90 7.11
CA GLY A 329 14.83 7.66 7.37
C GLY A 329 15.33 6.97 6.09
N ARG A 330 15.71 7.77 5.08
CA ARG A 330 16.41 7.37 3.84
C ARG A 330 15.74 6.23 3.05
N PRO A 331 14.54 6.45 2.50
CA PRO A 331 13.87 5.44 1.70
C PRO A 331 14.65 5.12 0.42
N ARG A 332 14.60 3.85 0.00
CA ARG A 332 15.28 3.35 -1.21
C ARG A 332 14.69 3.91 -2.52
N TYR A 333 13.40 4.21 -2.51
CA TYR A 333 12.67 4.68 -3.68
C TYR A 333 12.02 6.02 -3.39
N VAL A 334 11.98 6.91 -4.38
CA VAL A 334 11.32 8.21 -4.32
C VAL A 334 10.39 8.30 -5.52
N TYR A 335 9.10 8.56 -5.28
CA TYR A 335 8.14 8.75 -6.35
C TYR A 335 8.26 10.18 -6.90
N LEU A 336 8.34 10.30 -8.23
CA LEU A 336 8.39 11.60 -8.90
C LEU A 336 7.13 11.79 -9.73
N ASP A 337 6.39 12.85 -9.47
CA ASP A 337 5.25 13.26 -10.30
C ASP A 337 5.60 14.40 -11.27
N ASN A 338 4.74 14.62 -12.27
CA ASN A 338 4.92 15.56 -13.37
C ASN A 338 6.10 15.24 -14.30
N VAL A 339 6.51 13.97 -14.37
CA VAL A 339 7.66 13.53 -15.20
C VAL A 339 7.23 13.08 -16.60
N ASP A 340 5.95 12.72 -16.77
CA ASP A 340 5.34 12.37 -18.06
C ASP A 340 5.01 13.62 -18.91
N MET A 341 5.10 14.80 -18.30
CA MET A 341 4.75 16.07 -18.93
C MET A 341 5.92 16.62 -19.75
N ARG A 342 5.78 16.48 -21.07
CA ARG A 342 6.68 17.09 -22.04
C ARG A 342 6.50 18.59 -22.07
N VAL A 343 7.61 19.30 -21.93
CA VAL A 343 7.69 20.72 -22.19
C VAL A 343 8.45 20.89 -23.50
N GLY A 344 7.92 21.64 -24.45
CA GLY A 344 8.54 21.79 -25.77
C GLY A 344 7.60 22.43 -26.79
N PRO A 345 7.98 22.47 -28.08
CA PRO A 345 7.21 23.19 -29.09
C PRO A 345 5.76 22.69 -29.24
N ASP A 346 5.53 21.39 -29.03
CA ASP A 346 4.19 20.78 -29.11
C ASP A 346 3.34 20.98 -27.83
N ARG A 347 3.95 21.47 -26.74
CA ARG A 347 3.30 21.60 -25.44
C ARG A 347 3.91 22.72 -24.58
N PHE A 348 3.10 23.76 -24.36
CA PHE A 348 3.46 25.04 -23.74
C PHE A 348 4.45 25.92 -24.51
N ASN A 349 5.29 25.34 -25.38
CA ASN A 349 6.19 26.04 -26.30
C ASN A 349 7.05 27.13 -25.62
N PRO A 350 7.71 26.84 -24.49
CA PRO A 350 8.49 27.85 -23.77
C PRO A 350 9.70 28.31 -24.58
N PRO A 351 10.07 29.60 -24.53
CA PRO A 351 11.25 30.11 -25.24
C PRO A 351 12.56 29.41 -24.87
N ASN A 352 12.69 28.96 -23.62
CA ASN A 352 13.90 28.30 -23.09
C ASN A 352 14.07 26.88 -23.68
N TYR A 353 13.00 26.26 -24.18
CA TYR A 353 13.02 24.90 -24.74
C TYR A 353 12.33 24.88 -26.11
N PRO A 354 12.95 25.49 -27.14
CA PRO A 354 12.36 25.61 -28.47
C PRO A 354 12.29 24.27 -29.22
N THR A 355 12.97 23.24 -28.72
CA THR A 355 12.95 21.88 -29.27
C THR A 355 12.68 20.86 -28.17
N ASN A 356 12.08 19.72 -28.54
CA ASN A 356 11.91 18.58 -27.63
C ASN A 356 13.27 18.06 -27.11
N GLU A 357 14.34 18.20 -27.90
CA GLU A 357 15.71 17.84 -27.52
C GLU A 357 16.26 18.74 -26.41
N ALA A 358 15.98 20.05 -26.45
CA ALA A 358 16.42 20.97 -25.41
C ALA A 358 15.81 20.61 -24.04
N TRP A 359 14.51 20.29 -24.00
CA TRP A 359 13.86 19.82 -22.78
C TRP A 359 14.41 18.47 -22.31
N VAL A 360 14.61 17.54 -23.23
CA VAL A 360 15.26 16.25 -22.95
C VAL A 360 16.60 16.45 -22.25
N ASN A 361 17.45 17.33 -22.75
CA ASN A 361 18.76 17.58 -22.17
C ASN A 361 18.65 18.19 -20.77
N ALA A 362 17.60 19.00 -20.51
CA ALA A 362 17.32 19.50 -19.18
C ALA A 362 16.90 18.38 -18.22
N VAL A 363 16.03 17.47 -18.65
CA VAL A 363 15.62 16.29 -17.87
C VAL A 363 16.81 15.39 -17.57
N VAL A 364 17.60 15.01 -18.60
CA VAL A 364 18.80 14.19 -18.45
C VAL A 364 19.78 14.85 -17.48
N GLY A 365 20.07 16.14 -17.68
CA GLY A 365 20.98 16.89 -16.80
C GLY A 365 20.48 17.00 -15.35
N TRP A 366 19.16 17.06 -15.13
CA TRP A 366 18.63 17.00 -13.77
C TRP A 366 18.85 15.62 -13.14
N PHE A 367 18.56 14.52 -13.85
CA PHE A 367 18.78 13.16 -13.34
C PHE A 367 20.27 12.88 -13.11
N GLU A 368 21.14 13.35 -13.99
CA GLU A 368 22.59 13.28 -13.80
C GLU A 368 23.06 14.10 -12.60
N TYR A 369 22.43 15.24 -12.30
CA TYR A 369 22.82 16.07 -11.16
C TYR A 369 22.22 15.57 -9.83
N VAL A 370 20.90 15.51 -9.75
CA VAL A 370 20.15 15.16 -8.53
C VAL A 370 20.11 13.66 -8.32
N GLY A 371 19.85 12.88 -9.38
CA GLY A 371 19.75 11.43 -9.30
C GLY A 371 21.07 10.72 -9.02
N SER A 372 22.19 11.21 -9.56
CA SER A 372 23.51 10.65 -9.21
C SER A 372 23.82 10.86 -7.72
N ARG A 373 23.55 12.05 -7.18
CA ARG A 373 23.76 12.36 -5.75
C ARG A 373 22.81 11.61 -4.84
N ALA A 374 21.52 11.51 -5.20
CA ALA A 374 20.56 10.71 -4.45
C ALA A 374 21.00 9.24 -4.35
N ARG A 375 21.50 8.69 -5.45
CA ARG A 375 22.02 7.31 -5.49
C ARG A 375 23.33 7.16 -4.71
N GLN A 376 24.27 8.09 -4.85
CA GLN A 376 25.60 8.01 -4.22
C GLN A 376 25.57 8.31 -2.72
N GLU A 377 24.86 9.35 -2.29
CA GLU A 377 24.83 9.79 -0.89
C GLU A 377 23.77 9.03 -0.07
N LEU A 378 22.65 8.63 -0.67
CA LEU A 378 21.50 8.08 0.05
C LEU A 378 21.08 6.66 -0.39
N GLY A 379 21.66 6.13 -1.48
CA GLY A 379 21.22 4.84 -2.04
C GLY A 379 19.81 4.87 -2.65
N ALA A 380 19.26 6.07 -2.88
CA ALA A 380 17.89 6.25 -3.38
C ALA A 380 17.83 6.23 -4.91
N THR A 381 16.72 5.74 -5.46
CA THR A 381 16.40 5.77 -6.89
C THR A 381 14.98 6.26 -7.12
N PHE A 382 14.70 6.78 -8.32
CA PHE A 382 13.42 7.39 -8.61
C PHE A 382 12.42 6.42 -9.26
N VAL A 383 11.14 6.59 -8.95
CA VAL A 383 10.02 5.92 -9.59
C VAL A 383 9.14 7.00 -10.21
N PRO A 384 9.42 7.44 -11.46
CA PRO A 384 8.60 8.44 -12.15
C PRO A 384 7.19 7.93 -12.43
N ASN A 385 6.22 8.84 -12.30
CA ASN A 385 4.92 8.74 -12.94
C ASN A 385 5.10 9.00 -14.44
N VAL A 386 4.88 7.97 -15.23
CA VAL A 386 5.07 8.03 -16.69
C VAL A 386 3.76 8.03 -17.47
N ALA A 387 2.62 8.03 -16.75
CA ALA A 387 1.23 7.97 -17.23
C ALA A 387 1.05 7.99 -18.76
N TRP A 388 1.02 9.19 -19.36
CA TRP A 388 0.69 9.36 -20.78
C TRP A 388 1.86 9.18 -21.73
N ALA A 389 3.10 9.13 -21.23
CA ALA A 389 4.31 9.09 -22.04
C ALA A 389 5.26 7.92 -21.70
N PRO A 390 4.79 6.67 -21.50
CA PRO A 390 5.68 5.53 -21.22
C PRO A 390 6.69 5.32 -22.35
N GLY A 391 6.37 5.72 -23.58
CA GLY A 391 7.30 5.67 -24.71
C GLY A 391 8.57 6.49 -24.51
N PHE A 392 8.53 7.56 -23.70
CA PHE A 392 9.69 8.44 -23.46
C PHE A 392 10.85 7.69 -22.80
N TRP A 393 10.56 6.61 -22.06
CA TRP A 393 11.52 5.85 -21.25
C TRP A 393 11.97 4.54 -21.91
N LEU A 394 11.43 4.23 -23.09
CA LEU A 394 11.66 2.98 -23.78
C LEU A 394 12.81 3.07 -24.77
N ARG A 395 13.53 1.97 -24.95
CA ARG A 395 14.38 1.84 -26.12
C ARG A 395 13.53 1.85 -27.40
N GLY A 396 14.12 2.37 -28.46
CA GLY A 396 13.50 2.38 -29.77
C GLY A 396 13.21 0.95 -30.22
N ILE A 397 12.26 0.79 -31.15
CA ILE A 397 12.08 -0.50 -31.81
C ILE A 397 13.04 -0.54 -33.00
N PRO A 398 13.98 -1.51 -33.06
CA PRO A 398 14.89 -1.64 -34.18
C PRO A 398 14.16 -1.65 -35.53
N GLY A 399 14.58 -0.79 -36.46
CA GLY A 399 13.96 -0.65 -37.78
C GLY A 399 12.61 0.10 -37.81
N VAL A 400 12.10 0.58 -36.67
CA VAL A 400 10.82 1.29 -36.57
C VAL A 400 10.97 2.67 -35.92
N SER A 401 11.77 2.82 -34.86
CA SER A 401 12.00 4.10 -34.18
C SER A 401 13.41 4.20 -33.58
N GLN A 402 13.89 5.42 -33.38
CA GLN A 402 15.12 5.70 -32.63
C GLN A 402 14.93 5.51 -31.12
N ASP A 403 16.03 5.42 -30.37
CA ASP A 403 16.02 5.32 -28.92
C ASP A 403 15.33 6.52 -28.27
N ALA A 404 14.50 6.25 -27.25
CA ALA A 404 13.86 7.33 -26.54
C ALA A 404 14.84 8.00 -25.57
N PRO A 405 14.77 9.33 -25.44
CA PRO A 405 15.71 10.09 -24.64
C PRO A 405 15.68 9.76 -23.13
N GLY A 406 14.54 9.28 -22.61
CA GLY A 406 14.45 8.82 -21.23
C GLY A 406 15.33 7.60 -20.93
N VAL A 407 15.86 6.89 -21.93
CA VAL A 407 16.79 5.76 -21.74
C VAL A 407 18.06 6.19 -20.98
N ALA A 408 18.57 7.40 -21.22
CA ALA A 408 19.76 7.91 -20.54
C ALA A 408 19.57 8.07 -19.02
N THR A 409 18.33 8.21 -18.56
CA THR A 409 18.00 8.38 -17.13
C THR A 409 17.84 7.06 -16.37
N LEU A 410 17.73 5.92 -17.07
CA LEU A 410 17.50 4.59 -16.48
C LEU A 410 18.50 4.16 -15.38
N PRO A 411 19.77 4.60 -15.37
CA PRO A 411 20.68 4.34 -14.24
C PRO A 411 20.22 4.92 -12.89
N TYR A 412 19.30 5.89 -12.90
CA TYR A 412 18.77 6.56 -11.71
C TYR A 412 17.33 6.18 -11.38
N VAL A 413 16.68 5.41 -12.26
CA VAL A 413 15.26 5.02 -12.17
C VAL A 413 15.15 3.62 -11.60
N GLY A 414 14.48 3.45 -10.46
CA GLY A 414 14.22 2.17 -9.79
C GLY A 414 12.96 1.45 -10.26
N GLY A 415 12.07 2.15 -10.98
CA GLY A 415 10.78 1.63 -11.43
C GLY A 415 9.94 2.67 -12.16
N PHE A 416 8.71 2.32 -12.49
CA PHE A 416 7.76 3.20 -13.17
C PHE A 416 6.39 3.05 -12.54
N LEU A 417 5.69 4.17 -12.39
CA LEU A 417 4.27 4.20 -12.11
C LEU A 417 3.53 4.66 -13.37
N ILE A 418 2.48 3.93 -13.74
CA ILE A 418 1.72 4.16 -14.97
C ILE A 418 0.27 4.40 -14.58
N GLU A 419 -0.11 5.67 -14.40
CA GLU A 419 -1.51 6.03 -14.31
C GLU A 419 -2.23 5.79 -15.64
N HIS A 420 -3.51 5.44 -15.54
CA HIS A 420 -4.33 5.08 -16.70
C HIS A 420 -3.76 3.88 -17.49
N ALA A 421 -3.08 2.96 -16.79
CA ALA A 421 -2.56 1.75 -17.41
C ALA A 421 -3.70 0.97 -18.09
N PHE A 422 -3.57 0.75 -19.39
CA PHE A 422 -4.55 0.04 -20.25
C PHE A 422 -5.92 0.72 -20.46
N THR A 423 -6.50 1.36 -19.44
CA THR A 423 -7.77 2.10 -19.51
C THR A 423 -7.70 3.48 -18.88
N HIS A 424 -8.45 4.42 -19.48
CA HIS A 424 -8.64 5.77 -18.97
C HIS A 424 -10.13 6.05 -18.72
N ALA A 425 -10.49 6.25 -17.46
CA ALA A 425 -11.75 6.89 -17.08
C ALA A 425 -11.71 8.38 -17.44
N ARG A 426 -12.50 8.78 -18.44
CA ARG A 426 -12.59 10.16 -18.91
C ARG A 426 -13.24 11.06 -17.87
N TRP A 427 -13.14 12.38 -18.07
CA TRP A 427 -13.77 13.36 -17.18
C TRP A 427 -15.29 13.17 -17.02
N THR A 428 -15.96 12.66 -18.06
CA THR A 428 -17.40 12.36 -18.04
C THR A 428 -17.66 11.01 -17.34
N PRO A 429 -18.51 10.98 -16.30
CA PRO A 429 -18.87 9.75 -15.60
C PRO A 429 -19.36 8.65 -16.55
N GLY A 430 -18.89 7.42 -16.32
CA GLY A 430 -19.24 6.24 -17.11
C GLY A 430 -18.45 6.05 -18.41
N LEU A 431 -17.72 7.06 -18.88
CA LEU A 431 -16.91 6.94 -20.09
C LEU A 431 -15.51 6.42 -19.76
N THR A 432 -15.24 5.16 -20.11
CA THR A 432 -13.90 4.54 -20.04
C THR A 432 -13.39 4.30 -21.46
N THR A 433 -12.19 4.76 -21.77
CA THR A 433 -11.53 4.50 -23.06
C THR A 433 -10.38 3.52 -22.90
N ILE A 434 -10.27 2.56 -23.82
CA ILE A 434 -9.09 1.71 -23.98
C ILE A 434 -8.23 2.30 -25.11
N SER A 435 -6.98 2.59 -24.80
CA SER A 435 -6.03 3.14 -25.77
C SER A 435 -5.81 2.19 -26.94
N ILE A 436 -5.50 2.74 -28.12
CA ILE A 436 -5.17 1.91 -29.29
C ILE A 436 -3.83 1.21 -29.03
N TYR A 437 -3.78 -0.09 -29.35
CA TYR A 437 -2.57 -0.90 -29.19
C TYR A 437 -1.44 -0.52 -30.16
N GLY A 438 -1.78 -0.28 -31.44
CA GLY A 438 -0.84 -0.18 -32.55
C GLY A 438 0.13 1.02 -32.52
N SER A 439 1.08 1.02 -33.47
CA SER A 439 2.11 2.06 -33.62
C SER A 439 1.54 3.44 -33.94
N ALA A 440 2.33 4.48 -33.62
CA ALA A 440 2.18 5.80 -34.23
C ALA A 440 2.34 5.63 -35.76
N THR A 441 1.25 5.56 -36.50
CA THR A 441 1.29 5.56 -37.97
C THR A 441 0.94 6.95 -38.50
N GLY A 442 1.47 7.30 -39.67
CA GLY A 442 1.17 8.56 -40.36
C GLY A 442 2.07 9.74 -39.98
N THR A 443 1.57 10.95 -40.25
CA THR A 443 2.24 12.28 -40.12
C THR A 443 2.75 12.64 -38.72
N ASN A 444 2.50 11.80 -37.72
CA ASN A 444 2.79 12.07 -36.31
C ASN A 444 4.20 11.64 -35.85
N GLY A 445 4.84 10.72 -36.58
CA GLY A 445 6.24 10.30 -36.38
C GLY A 445 6.56 9.59 -35.05
N PRO A 446 7.72 8.92 -34.96
CA PRO A 446 8.21 8.30 -33.71
C PRO A 446 8.58 9.33 -32.62
N GLN A 447 8.58 10.62 -32.94
CA GLN A 447 8.81 11.74 -32.02
C GLN A 447 7.56 12.13 -31.21
N ARG A 448 6.49 11.32 -31.23
CA ARG A 448 5.34 11.47 -30.32
C ARG A 448 5.25 10.26 -29.41
N TRP A 449 5.93 10.33 -28.27
CA TRP A 449 6.12 9.21 -27.34
C TRP A 449 4.89 8.91 -26.46
N ASP A 450 3.89 9.79 -26.51
CA ASP A 450 2.54 9.61 -26.01
C ASP A 450 1.67 8.75 -26.94
N ASN A 451 2.10 8.53 -28.18
CA ASN A 451 1.41 7.59 -29.06
C ASN A 451 1.73 6.14 -28.71
N GLY A 452 0.74 5.26 -28.89
CA GLY A 452 0.88 3.83 -28.57
C GLY A 452 1.01 3.57 -27.07
N VAL A 453 0.34 4.37 -26.22
CA VAL A 453 0.35 4.24 -24.75
C VAL A 453 0.17 2.80 -24.31
N LEU A 454 -0.76 2.06 -24.93
CA LEU A 454 -1.07 0.69 -24.55
C LEU A 454 0.12 -0.25 -24.78
N ARG A 455 0.70 -0.24 -26.00
CA ARG A 455 1.92 -1.01 -26.31
C ARG A 455 3.08 -0.57 -25.44
N ASN A 456 3.30 0.73 -25.28
CA ASN A 456 4.43 1.24 -24.53
C ASN A 456 4.31 0.90 -23.04
N THR A 457 3.10 0.86 -22.48
CA THR A 457 2.82 0.34 -21.13
C THR A 457 3.22 -1.13 -21.01
N VAL A 458 2.81 -1.96 -21.96
CA VAL A 458 3.20 -3.39 -22.01
C VAL A 458 4.72 -3.53 -22.09
N ARG A 459 5.38 -2.79 -22.97
CA ARG A 459 6.84 -2.83 -23.14
C ARG A 459 7.57 -2.38 -21.88
N LEU A 460 7.14 -1.28 -21.27
CA LEU A 460 7.79 -0.75 -20.07
C LEU A 460 7.68 -1.73 -18.89
N ALA A 461 6.54 -2.41 -18.79
CA ALA A 461 6.31 -3.43 -17.78
C ALA A 461 7.11 -4.73 -18.01
N THR A 462 7.62 -4.99 -19.22
CA THR A 462 8.14 -6.32 -19.60
C THR A 462 9.60 -6.31 -20.05
N GLU A 463 10.11 -5.19 -20.57
CA GLU A 463 11.53 -5.04 -20.97
C GLU A 463 12.46 -4.78 -19.77
N TYR A 464 11.92 -4.41 -18.61
CA TYR A 464 12.67 -4.08 -17.39
C TYR A 464 12.16 -4.86 -16.16
N PRO A 465 12.19 -6.21 -16.20
CA PRO A 465 11.55 -7.06 -15.17
C PRO A 465 12.19 -6.94 -13.77
N ASP A 466 13.40 -6.40 -13.68
CA ASP A 466 14.12 -6.09 -12.44
C ASP A 466 13.61 -4.82 -11.74
N ARG A 467 12.94 -3.94 -12.48
CA ARG A 467 12.44 -2.65 -11.98
C ARG A 467 11.06 -2.80 -11.35
N ILE A 468 10.68 -1.86 -10.50
CA ILE A 468 9.30 -1.78 -9.99
C ILE A 468 8.38 -1.34 -11.12
N VAL A 469 7.20 -1.95 -11.23
CA VAL A 469 6.14 -1.51 -12.16
C VAL A 469 4.84 -1.38 -11.38
N ILE A 470 4.34 -0.16 -11.25
CA ILE A 470 3.07 0.15 -10.58
C ILE A 470 2.04 0.47 -11.66
N LEU A 471 1.01 -0.37 -11.80
CA LEU A 471 -0.04 -0.22 -12.80
C LEU A 471 -1.30 0.34 -12.11
N ILE A 472 -1.78 1.49 -12.57
CA ILE A 472 -3.01 2.10 -12.07
C ILE A 472 -4.02 2.22 -13.22
N PRO A 473 -4.68 1.11 -13.61
CA PRO A 473 -5.79 1.19 -14.54
C PRO A 473 -6.94 1.99 -13.92
N THR A 474 -7.58 2.82 -14.75
CA THR A 474 -8.68 3.68 -14.30
C THR A 474 -9.95 3.36 -15.07
N PHE A 475 -11.07 3.27 -14.38
CA PHE A 475 -12.37 2.91 -14.97
C PHE A 475 -13.51 3.45 -14.10
N TRP A 476 -14.73 3.31 -14.59
CA TRP A 476 -15.96 3.60 -13.85
C TRP A 476 -16.65 2.30 -13.42
N LEU A 477 -17.39 2.32 -12.32
CA LEU A 477 -18.26 1.22 -11.87
C LEU A 477 -19.74 1.54 -12.07
N GLY A 478 -20.57 0.51 -12.20
CA GLY A 478 -22.03 0.65 -12.29
C GLY A 478 -22.57 1.06 -13.66
N TYR A 479 -21.72 1.14 -14.69
CA TYR A 479 -22.09 1.45 -16.08
C TYR A 479 -22.04 0.20 -16.99
N PRO A 480 -22.75 0.20 -18.15
CA PRO A 480 -22.95 -0.98 -19.00
C PRO A 480 -21.69 -1.77 -19.40
N ASP A 481 -20.52 -1.13 -19.51
CA ASP A 481 -19.26 -1.78 -19.89
C ASP A 481 -18.26 -1.97 -18.73
N SER A 482 -18.65 -1.62 -17.50
CA SER A 482 -17.72 -1.59 -16.35
C SER A 482 -17.09 -2.95 -16.10
N GLN A 483 -17.88 -4.02 -16.14
CA GLN A 483 -17.38 -5.38 -15.91
C GLN A 483 -16.40 -5.82 -17.02
N LYS A 484 -16.71 -5.50 -18.28
CA LYS A 484 -15.81 -5.76 -19.42
C LYS A 484 -14.47 -5.04 -19.23
N ASN A 485 -14.51 -3.76 -18.82
CA ASN A 485 -13.30 -2.96 -18.60
C ASN A 485 -12.48 -3.49 -17.42
N VAL A 486 -13.12 -3.82 -16.29
CA VAL A 486 -12.45 -4.42 -15.11
C VAL A 486 -11.76 -5.73 -15.50
N ARG A 487 -12.46 -6.61 -16.21
CA ARG A 487 -11.91 -7.87 -16.72
C ARG A 487 -10.75 -7.62 -17.68
N PHE A 488 -10.88 -6.71 -18.64
CA PHE A 488 -9.80 -6.35 -19.55
C PHE A 488 -8.54 -5.87 -18.82
N VAL A 489 -8.67 -4.95 -17.85
CA VAL A 489 -7.49 -4.42 -17.14
C VAL A 489 -6.83 -5.44 -16.24
N ILE A 490 -7.61 -6.31 -15.57
CA ILE A 490 -7.06 -7.39 -14.74
C ILE A 490 -6.30 -8.37 -15.64
N ALA A 491 -6.87 -8.77 -16.78
CA ALA A 491 -6.18 -9.63 -17.74
C ALA A 491 -4.88 -8.98 -18.23
N MET A 492 -4.89 -7.70 -18.61
CA MET A 492 -3.69 -7.00 -19.04
C MET A 492 -2.62 -6.91 -17.93
N CYS A 493 -3.01 -6.67 -16.68
CA CYS A 493 -2.09 -6.67 -15.53
C CYS A 493 -1.43 -8.05 -15.34
N LEU A 494 -2.21 -9.12 -15.46
CA LEU A 494 -1.71 -10.50 -15.39
C LEU A 494 -0.80 -10.83 -16.59
N ILE A 495 -1.14 -10.38 -17.80
CA ILE A 495 -0.31 -10.56 -18.99
C ILE A 495 1.10 -9.97 -18.80
N VAL A 496 1.21 -8.78 -18.18
CA VAL A 496 2.50 -8.10 -18.00
C VAL A 496 3.20 -8.39 -16.67
N GLN A 497 2.55 -9.13 -15.77
CA GLN A 497 3.04 -9.41 -14.42
C GLN A 497 4.48 -9.97 -14.40
N HIS A 498 5.29 -9.45 -13.51
CA HIS A 498 6.54 -10.06 -13.09
C HIS A 498 6.66 -9.90 -11.57
N GLU A 499 7.78 -10.38 -11.02
CA GLU A 499 8.00 -10.40 -9.58
C GLU A 499 7.83 -9.03 -8.92
N ASN A 500 8.12 -7.93 -9.64
CA ASN A 500 8.09 -6.56 -9.15
C ASN A 500 6.90 -5.74 -9.68
N THR A 501 5.84 -6.40 -10.14
CA THR A 501 4.59 -5.74 -10.54
C THR A 501 3.68 -5.51 -9.34
N TYR A 502 3.18 -4.29 -9.23
CA TYR A 502 2.19 -3.86 -8.24
C TYR A 502 1.00 -3.22 -8.95
N ILE A 503 -0.19 -3.39 -8.39
CA ILE A 503 -1.42 -2.87 -9.00
C ILE A 503 -2.27 -2.08 -8.00
N GLN A 504 -2.93 -1.05 -8.49
CA GLN A 504 -4.03 -0.38 -7.80
C GLN A 504 -5.15 -0.13 -8.80
N LEU A 505 -6.28 -0.80 -8.64
CA LEU A 505 -7.41 -0.56 -9.54
C LEU A 505 -8.18 0.67 -9.05
N ASP A 506 -8.33 1.67 -9.94
CA ASP A 506 -8.94 2.95 -9.61
C ASP A 506 -10.34 3.09 -10.25
N PRO A 507 -11.44 2.83 -9.51
CA PRO A 507 -12.80 3.24 -9.87
C PRO A 507 -12.90 4.77 -9.74
N ARG A 508 -12.34 5.45 -10.73
CA ARG A 508 -12.12 6.90 -10.76
C ARG A 508 -13.30 7.66 -10.17
N ARG A 509 -13.03 8.55 -9.20
CA ARG A 509 -14.00 9.39 -8.48
C ARG A 509 -15.04 8.65 -7.62
N GLN A 510 -14.85 7.36 -7.33
CA GLN A 510 -15.66 6.59 -6.39
C GLN A 510 -14.83 6.19 -5.15
N GLN A 511 -13.83 7.00 -4.78
CA GLN A 511 -12.94 6.67 -3.65
C GLN A 511 -13.66 6.69 -2.29
N ALA A 512 -14.78 7.41 -2.17
CA ALA A 512 -15.59 7.39 -0.96
C ALA A 512 -16.22 6.01 -0.70
N ASP A 513 -16.56 5.27 -1.76
CA ASP A 513 -17.14 3.93 -1.69
C ASP A 513 -16.06 2.85 -1.49
N HIS A 514 -14.80 3.19 -1.79
CA HIS A 514 -13.65 2.29 -1.78
C HIS A 514 -12.43 2.94 -1.10
N PRO A 515 -12.51 3.29 0.19
CA PRO A 515 -11.49 4.10 0.88
C PRO A 515 -10.11 3.45 0.95
N THR A 516 -10.04 2.13 0.78
CA THR A 516 -8.80 1.35 0.74
C THR A 516 -8.48 0.80 -0.65
N GLY A 517 -9.08 1.32 -1.71
CA GLY A 517 -8.92 0.80 -3.08
C GLY A 517 -9.99 -0.21 -3.49
N TYR A 518 -10.05 -0.53 -4.79
CA TYR A 518 -11.03 -1.47 -5.34
C TYR A 518 -10.37 -2.78 -5.75
N TYR A 519 -10.78 -3.87 -5.11
CA TYR A 519 -10.23 -5.20 -5.35
C TYR A 519 -11.37 -6.20 -5.56
N PRO A 520 -11.85 -6.37 -6.81
CA PRO A 520 -13.02 -7.20 -7.10
C PRO A 520 -12.66 -8.70 -7.08
N PRO A 521 -13.65 -9.60 -6.97
CA PRO A 521 -13.43 -11.05 -6.97
C PRO A 521 -12.62 -11.56 -8.16
N GLU A 522 -12.73 -10.94 -9.33
CA GLU A 522 -11.93 -11.25 -10.53
C GLU A 522 -10.41 -11.21 -10.28
N LEU A 523 -9.97 -10.46 -9.28
CA LEU A 523 -8.57 -10.32 -8.90
C LEU A 523 -8.07 -11.45 -7.98
N PHE A 524 -8.96 -12.25 -7.40
CA PHE A 524 -8.64 -13.30 -6.43
C PHE A 524 -8.65 -14.71 -7.04
N ILE A 525 -8.68 -14.83 -8.37
CA ILE A 525 -8.64 -16.12 -9.06
C ILE A 525 -7.29 -16.83 -8.76
N PRO A 526 -7.29 -18.12 -8.34
CA PRO A 526 -6.11 -18.82 -7.85
C PRO A 526 -5.23 -19.38 -8.98
N LEU A 527 -4.70 -18.49 -9.82
CA LEU A 527 -3.84 -18.86 -10.95
C LEU A 527 -2.47 -19.40 -10.54
N GLY A 528 -2.00 -19.10 -9.32
CA GLY A 528 -0.61 -19.31 -8.93
C GLY A 528 0.32 -18.32 -9.65
N ASN A 529 1.59 -18.69 -9.81
CA ASN A 529 2.59 -17.86 -10.50
C ASN A 529 2.52 -18.05 -12.03
N PRO A 530 2.94 -17.04 -12.82
CA PRO A 530 3.04 -17.17 -14.27
C PRO A 530 4.11 -18.21 -14.67
N VAL A 531 3.84 -18.94 -15.74
CA VAL A 531 4.75 -19.91 -16.36
C VAL A 531 5.40 -19.25 -17.57
N GLY A 532 6.56 -18.64 -17.36
CA GLY A 532 7.30 -17.94 -18.40
C GLY A 532 6.68 -16.59 -18.81
N ASN A 533 7.08 -16.13 -20.00
CA ASN A 533 6.60 -14.88 -20.59
C ASN A 533 5.29 -15.08 -21.36
N TYR A 534 4.56 -13.99 -21.60
CA TYR A 534 3.42 -14.02 -22.50
C TYR A 534 3.86 -14.26 -23.96
N ARG A 535 2.94 -14.74 -24.78
CA ARG A 535 3.06 -14.82 -26.25
C ARG A 535 1.96 -14.02 -26.92
N ILE A 536 2.18 -13.65 -28.18
CA ILE A 536 1.18 -12.99 -29.01
C ILE A 536 0.83 -13.93 -30.16
N GLN A 537 -0.45 -14.29 -30.27
CA GLN A 537 -1.00 -15.04 -31.40
C GLN A 537 -1.49 -14.06 -32.47
N ASP A 538 -1.24 -14.37 -33.74
CA ASP A 538 -1.70 -13.64 -34.92
C ASP A 538 -1.33 -12.14 -34.90
N GLY A 539 -0.12 -11.84 -34.44
CA GLY A 539 0.41 -10.48 -34.34
C GLY A 539 1.77 -10.43 -33.63
N ASP A 540 2.20 -9.22 -33.30
CA ASP A 540 3.45 -8.97 -32.58
C ASP A 540 3.32 -7.77 -31.62
N ILE A 541 4.43 -7.37 -30.98
CA ILE A 541 4.46 -6.25 -30.05
C ILE A 541 4.11 -4.91 -30.72
N ILE A 542 4.26 -4.77 -32.04
CA ILE A 542 4.04 -3.53 -32.81
C ILE A 542 2.59 -3.38 -33.23
N VAL A 543 2.03 -4.40 -33.87
CA VAL A 543 0.65 -4.36 -34.40
C VAL A 543 -0.37 -4.90 -33.40
N GLY A 544 0.05 -5.75 -32.47
CA GLY A 544 -0.81 -6.41 -31.50
C GLY A 544 -1.43 -7.68 -32.03
N GLY A 545 -1.94 -8.50 -31.14
CA GLY A 545 -2.59 -9.77 -31.42
C GLY A 545 -3.34 -10.24 -30.19
N LEU A 546 -3.65 -11.54 -30.10
CA LEU A 546 -4.14 -12.12 -28.86
C LEU A 546 -2.96 -12.40 -27.93
N PHE A 547 -2.91 -11.70 -26.80
CA PHE A 547 -1.95 -11.96 -25.74
C PHE A 547 -2.38 -13.18 -24.95
N ILE A 548 -1.46 -14.10 -24.74
CA ILE A 548 -1.70 -15.34 -24.03
C ILE A 548 -0.59 -15.54 -23.02
N ARG A 549 -0.95 -15.82 -21.77
CA ARG A 549 0.01 -16.16 -20.72
C ARG A 549 -0.45 -17.35 -19.92
N ASP A 550 0.41 -18.36 -19.84
CA ASP A 550 0.16 -19.53 -19.03
C ASP A 550 0.55 -19.27 -17.57
N TYR A 551 -0.22 -19.85 -16.66
CA TYR A 551 -0.02 -19.83 -15.22
C TYR A 551 -0.04 -21.27 -14.72
N GLN A 552 0.49 -21.51 -13.51
CA GLN A 552 0.52 -22.84 -12.89
C GLN A 552 -0.86 -23.51 -12.95
N ASN A 553 -1.91 -22.75 -12.63
CA ASN A 553 -3.29 -23.22 -12.54
C ASN A 553 -4.21 -22.54 -13.56
N GLY A 554 -3.72 -22.07 -14.71
CA GLY A 554 -4.61 -21.39 -15.66
C GLY A 554 -3.93 -20.74 -16.85
N ILE A 555 -4.71 -19.97 -17.59
CA ILE A 555 -4.32 -19.25 -18.81
C ILE A 555 -5.04 -17.91 -18.80
N VAL A 556 -4.30 -16.84 -19.07
CA VAL A 556 -4.83 -15.49 -19.23
C VAL A 556 -4.78 -15.13 -20.70
N LEU A 557 -5.89 -14.59 -21.20
CA LEU A 557 -6.08 -14.15 -22.57
C LEU A 557 -6.45 -12.66 -22.56
N ALA A 558 -5.79 -11.86 -23.38
CA ALA A 558 -6.15 -10.45 -23.55
C ALA A 558 -6.09 -10.04 -25.02
N ASN A 559 -7.17 -9.47 -25.52
CA ASN A 559 -7.23 -8.87 -26.84
C ASN A 559 -7.22 -7.34 -26.72
N PRO A 560 -6.06 -6.68 -26.88
CA PRO A 560 -5.98 -5.23 -26.88
C PRO A 560 -6.34 -4.58 -28.22
N ARG A 561 -6.57 -5.36 -29.29
CA ARG A 561 -7.00 -4.82 -30.59
C ARG A 561 -8.43 -4.30 -30.50
N SER A 562 -8.70 -3.21 -31.22
CA SER A 562 -10.03 -2.60 -31.31
C SER A 562 -10.82 -3.04 -32.54
N ASP A 563 -10.17 -3.68 -33.50
CA ASP A 563 -10.68 -3.89 -34.86
C ASP A 563 -10.94 -5.37 -35.22
N ARG A 564 -10.55 -6.31 -34.37
CA ARG A 564 -10.72 -7.75 -34.64
C ARG A 564 -10.88 -8.59 -33.38
N SER A 565 -11.63 -9.67 -33.51
CA SER A 565 -11.69 -10.77 -32.55
C SER A 565 -10.62 -11.82 -32.86
N PHE A 566 -10.27 -12.62 -31.86
CA PHE A 566 -9.43 -13.81 -32.02
C PHE A 566 -10.15 -15.06 -31.53
N THR A 567 -9.74 -16.22 -32.04
CA THR A 567 -10.22 -17.52 -31.56
C THR A 567 -9.11 -18.23 -30.80
N PHE A 568 -9.46 -18.84 -29.67
CA PHE A 568 -8.55 -19.65 -28.86
C PHE A 568 -9.17 -21.02 -28.60
N THR A 569 -8.38 -22.09 -28.75
CA THR A 569 -8.81 -23.45 -28.41
C THR A 569 -8.35 -23.79 -27.00
N VAL A 570 -9.32 -24.11 -26.13
CA VAL A 570 -9.06 -24.42 -24.72
C VAL A 570 -8.31 -25.76 -24.61
N PRO A 571 -7.12 -25.81 -23.98
CA PRO A 571 -6.28 -27.01 -24.01
C PRO A 571 -6.68 -28.09 -23.00
N ARG A 572 -7.44 -27.73 -21.96
CA ARG A 572 -7.89 -28.64 -20.89
C ARG A 572 -9.15 -28.09 -20.23
N ASP A 573 -9.88 -28.93 -19.51
CA ASP A 573 -11.04 -28.49 -18.73
C ASP A 573 -10.63 -27.39 -17.74
N LEU A 574 -11.21 -26.19 -17.89
CA LEU A 574 -10.91 -24.99 -17.10
C LEU A 574 -12.21 -24.25 -16.80
N TYR A 575 -12.22 -23.48 -15.72
CA TYR A 575 -13.29 -22.54 -15.40
C TYR A 575 -13.00 -21.17 -15.98
N ASP A 576 -14.03 -20.47 -16.46
CA ASP A 576 -13.94 -19.03 -16.73
C ASP A 576 -14.06 -18.20 -15.42
N TRP A 577 -14.08 -16.87 -15.53
CA TRP A 577 -14.25 -15.98 -14.37
C TRP A 577 -15.56 -16.22 -13.60
N ASP A 578 -16.62 -16.58 -14.30
CA ASP A 578 -17.95 -16.82 -13.76
C ASP A 578 -18.11 -18.25 -13.24
N ARG A 579 -17.01 -19.02 -13.23
CA ARG A 579 -16.94 -20.43 -12.83
C ARG A 579 -17.72 -21.38 -13.74
N ASN A 580 -17.96 -21.00 -14.98
CA ASN A 580 -18.50 -21.94 -15.96
C ASN A 580 -17.38 -22.85 -16.45
N LEU A 581 -17.65 -24.16 -16.47
CA LEU A 581 -16.72 -25.15 -17.00
C LEU A 581 -16.63 -25.04 -18.53
N VAL A 582 -15.45 -24.70 -19.02
CA VAL A 582 -15.09 -24.70 -20.44
C VAL A 582 -14.29 -25.96 -20.74
N ARG A 583 -14.82 -26.81 -21.62
CA ARG A 583 -14.23 -28.12 -21.92
C ARG A 583 -13.02 -28.00 -22.82
N ALA A 584 -12.07 -28.92 -22.65
CA ALA A 584 -10.97 -29.11 -23.58
C ALA A 584 -11.46 -29.19 -25.03
N GLY A 585 -10.75 -28.55 -25.96
CA GLY A 585 -11.09 -28.50 -27.39
C GLY A 585 -12.14 -27.44 -27.76
N THR A 586 -12.81 -26.80 -26.78
CA THR A 586 -13.77 -25.73 -27.07
C THR A 586 -13.05 -24.53 -27.70
N GLN A 587 -13.59 -24.04 -28.81
CA GLN A 587 -13.14 -22.79 -29.44
C GLN A 587 -13.93 -21.62 -28.85
N ILE A 588 -13.21 -20.67 -28.28
CA ILE A 588 -13.80 -19.46 -27.69
C ILE A 588 -13.36 -18.23 -28.48
N THR A 589 -14.26 -17.27 -28.60
CA THR A 589 -13.98 -15.98 -29.26
C THR A 589 -13.58 -14.96 -28.20
N ILE A 590 -12.49 -14.24 -28.43
CA ILE A 590 -12.02 -13.12 -27.60
C ILE A 590 -12.32 -11.81 -28.34
N PRO A 591 -13.38 -11.07 -27.93
CA PRO A 591 -13.78 -9.83 -28.61
C PRO A 591 -12.70 -8.74 -28.56
N PRO A 592 -12.79 -7.70 -29.41
CA PRO A 592 -11.93 -6.53 -29.30
C PRO A 592 -11.96 -5.92 -27.90
N GLN A 593 -10.79 -5.47 -27.44
CA GLN A 593 -10.62 -4.75 -26.18
C GLN A 593 -11.25 -5.49 -24.99
N SER A 594 -10.94 -6.78 -24.86
CA SER A 594 -11.48 -7.66 -23.83
C SER A 594 -10.42 -8.57 -23.24
N GLY A 595 -10.65 -9.03 -22.02
CA GLY A 595 -9.80 -9.99 -21.32
C GLY A 595 -10.61 -11.22 -20.92
N MET A 596 -9.94 -12.34 -20.73
CA MET A 596 -10.52 -13.55 -20.16
C MET A 596 -9.46 -14.31 -19.36
N VAL A 597 -9.89 -14.90 -18.25
CA VAL A 597 -9.07 -15.81 -17.45
C VAL A 597 -9.74 -17.17 -17.47
N LEU A 598 -8.96 -18.20 -17.77
CA LEU A 598 -9.31 -19.60 -17.64
C LEU A 598 -8.47 -20.19 -16.53
N TRP A 599 -9.05 -20.86 -15.55
CA TRP A 599 -8.32 -21.33 -14.38
C TRP A 599 -8.79 -22.70 -13.93
N SER A 600 -7.93 -23.39 -13.19
CA SER A 600 -8.19 -24.71 -12.63
C SER A 600 -8.13 -24.66 -11.12
N ALA A 601 -9.01 -25.40 -10.46
CA ALA A 601 -8.95 -25.57 -9.00
C ALA A 601 -9.55 -26.92 -8.58
N PRO A 602 -9.14 -27.43 -7.41
CA PRO A 602 -9.83 -28.55 -6.79
C PRO A 602 -11.21 -28.11 -6.28
N GLU A 603 -12.19 -29.00 -6.40
CA GLU A 603 -13.51 -28.82 -5.78
C GLU A 603 -13.83 -30.07 -5.00
N ILE A 604 -13.73 -30.00 -3.68
CA ILE A 604 -13.93 -31.18 -2.82
C ILE A 604 -15.35 -31.18 -2.28
N SER A 605 -16.16 -32.09 -2.78
CA SER A 605 -17.44 -32.45 -2.19
C SER A 605 -17.22 -33.47 -1.08
N VAL A 606 -17.89 -33.29 0.05
CA VAL A 606 -17.79 -34.16 1.23
C VAL A 606 -19.19 -34.48 1.73
N SER A 607 -19.43 -35.73 2.08
CA SER A 607 -20.65 -36.17 2.77
C SER A 607 -20.30 -37.00 3.99
N LEU A 608 -21.08 -36.83 5.05
CA LEU A 608 -20.95 -37.52 6.33
C LEU A 608 -22.26 -38.27 6.61
N SER A 609 -22.15 -39.55 6.94
CA SER A 609 -23.30 -40.40 7.27
C SER A 609 -22.99 -41.27 8.49
N PRO A 610 -23.85 -41.29 9.53
CA PRO A 610 -23.73 -42.27 10.60
C PRO A 610 -24.18 -43.65 10.12
N GLU A 611 -23.68 -44.70 10.77
CA GLU A 611 -24.18 -46.07 10.60
C GLU A 611 -25.61 -46.22 11.15
N THR A 612 -25.93 -45.55 12.26
CA THR A 612 -27.28 -45.47 12.84
C THR A 612 -27.59 -44.04 13.29
N ALA A 613 -28.84 -43.60 13.08
CA ALA A 613 -29.29 -42.27 13.48
C ALA A 613 -29.71 -42.17 14.97
N GLN A 614 -29.83 -43.32 15.65
CA GLN A 614 -30.21 -43.41 17.07
C GLN A 614 -29.24 -44.32 17.81
N VAL A 615 -28.75 -43.85 18.95
CA VAL A 615 -27.69 -44.47 19.77
C VAL A 615 -28.02 -44.15 21.23
N LEU A 616 -27.94 -45.13 22.13
CA LEU A 616 -28.16 -44.89 23.56
C LEU A 616 -26.88 -44.33 24.23
N PRO A 617 -27.00 -43.58 25.33
CA PRO A 617 -25.83 -43.19 26.13
C PRO A 617 -24.96 -44.41 26.50
N GLY A 618 -23.65 -44.26 26.38
CA GLY A 618 -22.65 -45.31 26.58
C GLY A 618 -22.32 -46.15 25.34
N GLU A 619 -23.17 -46.14 24.31
CA GLU A 619 -22.94 -46.89 23.07
C GLU A 619 -22.00 -46.15 22.11
N THR A 620 -21.49 -46.88 21.13
CA THR A 620 -20.63 -46.33 20.07
C THR A 620 -21.36 -46.27 18.74
N VAL A 621 -21.10 -45.23 17.96
CA VAL A 621 -21.57 -45.09 16.59
C VAL A 621 -20.42 -44.83 15.64
N GLN A 622 -20.39 -45.55 14.52
CA GLN A 622 -19.46 -45.29 13.43
C GLN A 622 -20.06 -44.27 12.46
N PHE A 623 -19.24 -43.34 12.03
CA PHE A 623 -19.51 -42.39 10.98
C PHE A 623 -18.63 -42.70 9.77
N THR A 624 -19.20 -42.59 8.58
CA THR A 624 -18.50 -42.67 7.30
C THR A 624 -18.51 -41.30 6.64
N ILE A 625 -17.32 -40.83 6.26
CA ILE A 625 -17.11 -39.65 5.43
C ILE A 625 -16.74 -40.15 4.04
N THR A 626 -17.44 -39.69 3.01
CA THR A 626 -17.00 -39.86 1.62
C THR A 626 -16.68 -38.51 1.03
N TYR A 627 -15.59 -38.42 0.29
CA TYR A 627 -15.18 -37.21 -0.40
C TYR A 627 -14.90 -37.48 -1.87
N ARG A 628 -15.11 -36.46 -2.72
CA ARG A 628 -14.82 -36.50 -4.15
C ARG A 628 -14.32 -35.15 -4.65
N ASN A 629 -13.24 -35.16 -5.42
CA ASN A 629 -12.81 -33.99 -6.17
C ASN A 629 -13.57 -33.90 -7.50
N THR A 630 -14.46 -32.91 -7.63
CA THR A 630 -15.21 -32.60 -8.85
C THR A 630 -14.59 -31.47 -9.67
N GLY A 631 -13.47 -30.91 -9.19
CA GLY A 631 -12.80 -29.78 -9.81
C GLY A 631 -11.91 -30.16 -11.00
N THR A 632 -11.19 -29.17 -11.51
CA THR A 632 -10.30 -29.28 -12.68
C THR A 632 -8.82 -29.40 -12.33
N ALA A 633 -8.47 -29.34 -11.03
CA ALA A 633 -7.12 -29.56 -10.52
C ALA A 633 -7.11 -30.57 -9.34
N PRO A 634 -5.98 -31.25 -9.07
CA PRO A 634 -5.85 -32.11 -7.90
C PRO A 634 -5.94 -31.30 -6.60
N GLY A 635 -6.64 -31.83 -5.60
CA GLY A 635 -6.64 -31.29 -4.25
C GLY A 635 -5.41 -31.80 -3.52
N THR A 636 -4.53 -30.92 -3.04
CA THR A 636 -3.32 -31.30 -2.31
C THR A 636 -3.41 -30.86 -0.85
N ASN A 637 -2.89 -31.68 0.06
CA ASN A 637 -2.92 -31.45 1.52
C ASN A 637 -4.30 -31.02 2.04
N VAL A 638 -5.35 -31.70 1.59
CA VAL A 638 -6.74 -31.35 1.93
C VAL A 638 -7.02 -31.74 3.38
N ARG A 639 -7.26 -30.74 4.24
CA ARG A 639 -7.67 -30.96 5.64
C ARG A 639 -9.18 -31.20 5.71
N ILE A 640 -9.58 -32.39 6.16
CA ILE A 640 -10.97 -32.74 6.47
C ILE A 640 -11.09 -32.80 7.98
N ALA A 641 -11.93 -31.94 8.56
CA ALA A 641 -12.13 -31.86 10.00
C ALA A 641 -13.61 -32.00 10.35
N VAL A 642 -13.91 -32.87 11.32
CA VAL A 642 -15.26 -33.10 11.82
C VAL A 642 -15.32 -32.66 13.30
N PRO A 643 -16.05 -31.59 13.63
CA PRO A 643 -16.26 -31.19 15.01
C PRO A 643 -17.11 -32.23 15.73
N LEU A 644 -16.70 -32.62 16.94
CA LEU A 644 -17.50 -33.45 17.82
C LEU A 644 -18.28 -32.56 18.79
N PRO A 645 -19.61 -32.69 18.86
CA PRO A 645 -20.40 -32.05 19.90
C PRO A 645 -20.03 -32.53 21.30
N ASP A 646 -20.39 -31.72 22.32
CA ASP A 646 -20.31 -32.14 23.72
C ASP A 646 -21.10 -33.44 23.95
N GLY A 647 -20.57 -34.32 24.80
CA GLY A 647 -21.14 -35.65 25.05
C GLY A 647 -20.75 -36.71 24.01
N MET A 648 -19.79 -36.42 23.11
CA MET A 648 -19.18 -37.43 22.24
C MET A 648 -17.67 -37.53 22.50
N THR A 649 -17.15 -38.75 22.50
CA THR A 649 -15.71 -39.02 22.64
C THR A 649 -15.22 -39.90 21.49
N LEU A 650 -14.11 -39.52 20.86
CA LEU A 650 -13.49 -40.31 19.80
C LEU A 650 -12.96 -41.63 20.37
N VAL A 651 -13.42 -42.76 19.81
CA VAL A 651 -12.94 -44.11 20.14
C VAL A 651 -11.84 -44.56 19.18
N GLY A 652 -11.98 -44.24 17.89
CA GLY A 652 -11.00 -44.59 16.88
C GLY A 652 -11.39 -44.13 15.48
N SER A 653 -10.48 -44.28 14.53
CA SER A 653 -10.67 -43.84 13.15
C SER A 653 -9.84 -44.65 12.16
N ASN A 654 -10.31 -44.77 10.93
CA ASN A 654 -9.57 -45.36 9.82
C ASN A 654 -9.75 -44.53 8.53
N PRO A 655 -8.68 -44.00 7.92
CA PRO A 655 -7.30 -43.93 8.43
C PRO A 655 -7.19 -43.25 9.80
N THR A 656 -6.07 -43.39 10.48
CA THR A 656 -5.83 -42.73 11.77
C THR A 656 -5.96 -41.22 11.63
N ALA A 657 -6.83 -40.62 12.45
CA ALA A 657 -7.04 -39.18 12.55
C ALA A 657 -6.22 -38.60 13.71
N THR A 658 -6.02 -37.29 13.67
CA THR A 658 -5.62 -36.52 14.85
C THR A 658 -6.86 -35.96 15.54
N PHE A 659 -6.84 -35.90 16.87
CA PHE A 659 -7.89 -35.24 17.64
C PHE A 659 -7.33 -33.97 18.27
N GLU A 660 -7.80 -32.83 17.78
CA GLU A 660 -7.30 -31.50 18.19
C GLU A 660 -8.49 -30.54 18.30
N ASN A 661 -8.52 -29.72 19.35
CA ASN A 661 -9.55 -28.69 19.55
C ASN A 661 -11.00 -29.20 19.40
N GLY A 662 -11.29 -30.41 19.89
CA GLY A 662 -12.62 -31.02 19.78
C GLY A 662 -13.00 -31.54 18.38
N GLN A 663 -12.03 -31.68 17.47
CA GLN A 663 -12.25 -32.10 16.09
C GLN A 663 -11.48 -33.37 15.74
N VAL A 664 -12.09 -34.24 14.93
CA VAL A 664 -11.43 -35.38 14.28
C VAL A 664 -10.89 -34.92 12.94
N VAL A 665 -9.57 -35.00 12.73
CA VAL A 665 -8.88 -34.34 11.63
C VAL A 665 -8.03 -35.30 10.82
N TRP A 666 -8.23 -35.27 9.50
CA TRP A 666 -7.37 -35.92 8.51
C TRP A 666 -6.76 -34.89 7.57
N VAL A 667 -5.53 -35.15 7.13
CA VAL A 667 -4.89 -34.44 6.02
C VAL A 667 -4.70 -35.43 4.89
N VAL A 668 -5.42 -35.23 3.78
CA VAL A 668 -5.32 -36.08 2.59
C VAL A 668 -4.26 -35.47 1.66
N PRO A 669 -3.11 -36.13 1.43
CA PRO A 669 -1.99 -35.51 0.72
C PRO A 669 -2.33 -35.14 -0.74
N ASN A 670 -3.13 -35.98 -1.40
CA ASN A 670 -3.52 -35.78 -2.78
C ASN A 670 -4.89 -36.43 -3.07
N ILE A 671 -5.77 -35.67 -3.70
CA ILE A 671 -7.05 -36.11 -4.25
C ILE A 671 -7.05 -35.74 -5.74
N PRO A 672 -6.71 -36.68 -6.64
CA PRO A 672 -6.70 -36.44 -8.08
C PRO A 672 -8.04 -35.89 -8.58
N VAL A 673 -8.05 -35.27 -9.76
CA VAL A 673 -9.32 -34.89 -10.44
C VAL A 673 -10.20 -36.14 -10.59
N ASN A 674 -11.49 -36.02 -10.25
CA ASN A 674 -12.44 -37.13 -10.12
C ASN A 674 -12.12 -38.18 -9.04
N GLY A 675 -11.03 -38.03 -8.30
CA GLY A 675 -10.65 -38.92 -7.22
C GLY A 675 -11.67 -38.89 -6.08
N THR A 676 -11.87 -40.06 -5.47
CA THR A 676 -12.75 -40.25 -4.32
C THR A 676 -11.98 -40.90 -3.17
N GLY A 677 -12.53 -40.79 -1.97
CA GLY A 677 -12.05 -41.58 -0.84
C GLY A 677 -13.04 -41.62 0.30
N THR A 678 -12.71 -42.46 1.28
CA THR A 678 -13.57 -42.75 2.43
C THR A 678 -12.75 -42.69 3.70
N LEU A 679 -13.27 -41.98 4.70
CA LEU A 679 -12.73 -41.94 6.07
C LEU A 679 -13.81 -42.47 7.01
N ARG A 680 -13.42 -43.15 8.07
CA ARG A 680 -14.35 -43.63 9.11
C ARG A 680 -13.87 -43.23 10.47
N PHE A 681 -14.78 -42.89 11.36
CA PHE A 681 -14.47 -42.69 12.78
C PHE A 681 -15.60 -43.21 13.65
N THR A 682 -15.26 -43.70 14.82
CA THR A 682 -16.21 -44.20 15.82
C THR A 682 -16.14 -43.30 17.03
N VAL A 683 -17.30 -42.87 17.51
CA VAL A 683 -17.42 -42.10 18.76
C VAL A 683 -18.26 -42.87 19.76
N ARG A 684 -18.03 -42.64 21.05
CA ARG A 684 -18.90 -43.05 22.14
C ARG A 684 -19.74 -41.87 22.58
N VAL A 685 -21.05 -42.09 22.68
CA VAL A 685 -22.01 -41.11 23.23
C VAL A 685 -21.98 -41.23 24.75
N GLN A 686 -21.86 -40.12 25.47
CA GLN A 686 -21.77 -40.07 26.93
C GLN A 686 -23.14 -39.96 27.61
#